data_AF-A0A2V5HD43-F1
#
_entry.id   AF-A0A2V5HD43-F1
#
_cell.length_a   1.000
_cell.length_b   1.000
_cell.length_c   1.000
_cell.angle_alpha   90.00
_cell.angle_beta   90.00
_cell.angle_gamma   90.00
#
_symmetry.space_group_name_H-M   'P 1'
#
loop_
_entity.id
_entity.type
_entity.pdbx_description
1 polymer ?
#
loop_
_entity_poly.entity_id
_entity_poly.type
_entity_poly.pdbx_seq_one_letter_code
_entity_poly.pdbx_strand_id
1 'polypeptide(L)'
;MDFEASGAEEWALPGYGRPGPQKNPSETEALHVQNIASQAEPTSKAEHVREASVTSANKNTTVHNPAPARGTARAYRGRGASGGKRGSSSPRAHLPGETPAKSQWRNGIQPAETIKLSHPFREIRDTFCTVARSVSSRRPFGQQGRHDVFDDICRKTGAYINPPAGNHDAIHLWGASYQVSEATKLIQSILARCDTLTLPKKREWTKTSAYSVGKEDLADQLELEDALILAYRKAPELEFMFSEKLLFLWPKEGPSMHDALGTDLEALDPVRIRFTCHLFVDKKLPDHICALGYDQAKTGLLVQLLRNKWAEIMANSLVKSKIYLVEPLESGHGEVSARKEAGFVRPLFRTIPMSKADLDSWPGRAELIRSRNNAHLLKVIDKCLKSVVYVRGHLRMRANIGLFVLDYYRQPSQGKPAWGFEEFREMLFHENTKGRLIPGLKIDQSVLLPRLLAATSLLEPYDRSMDSLRQPEPAFSVNFEFSGQKNSLLRLEAEFAKCSGARDYAMTQSRWLKPRKIGQVKDSRSPLQVGIIDFERSDWQLEIASLEFYEATAIERALREFSHTIKFKSNDVMGDISANPVRKVIFHASAPVSRFIEKTAIRYRLKGTRYILEIARYDEYTRTSTTELAPLNFAAPFGKPRVSWGASVFDFTWDNLLGKHANMPVGHAANYDPNLQTFFPAANESEDKSQGLWEFIDLIKRVAALLRSGPPRTIPATGSVKAKADGRSASPASSGNARALDADLGTLF
;
A
#
# COMPACT_ATOMS: atom_id res chain seq x y z
N MET A 1 -28.83 10.51 -2.59
CA MET A 1 -28.52 11.95 -2.53
C MET A 1 -27.96 12.32 -3.88
N ASP A 2 -28.84 12.83 -4.75
CA ASP A 2 -28.50 13.27 -6.10
C ASP A 2 -27.91 14.67 -6.02
N PHE A 3 -26.60 14.80 -6.27
CA PHE A 3 -25.95 16.07 -6.61
C PHE A 3 -24.84 15.79 -7.64
N GLU A 4 -25.21 15.09 -8.71
CA GLU A 4 -24.49 15.01 -9.98
C GLU A 4 -25.24 15.85 -11.02
N ALA A 5 -25.33 17.18 -10.84
CA ALA A 5 -25.86 18.08 -11.89
C ALA A 5 -25.66 19.59 -11.67
N SER A 6 -25.12 20.08 -10.55
CA SER A 6 -25.13 21.54 -10.27
C SER A 6 -23.93 22.33 -10.83
N GLY A 7 -23.19 21.78 -11.80
CA GLY A 7 -22.01 22.44 -12.37
C GLY A 7 -22.29 23.48 -13.48
N ALA A 8 -23.54 23.62 -13.93
CA ALA A 8 -23.87 24.37 -15.14
C ALA A 8 -24.79 25.60 -14.95
N GLU A 9 -25.40 25.81 -13.78
CA GLU A 9 -26.37 26.92 -13.59
C GLU A 9 -25.88 28.10 -12.74
N GLU A 10 -24.65 28.11 -12.23
CA GLU A 10 -24.12 29.24 -11.43
C GLU A 10 -23.48 30.38 -12.24
N TRP A 11 -23.64 30.40 -13.58
CA TRP A 11 -22.97 31.37 -14.47
C TRP A 11 -23.86 32.48 -15.03
N ALA A 12 -24.82 32.98 -14.26
CA ALA A 12 -25.48 34.24 -14.56
C ALA A 12 -24.98 35.35 -13.62
N LEU A 13 -23.95 36.10 -14.05
CA LEU A 13 -23.62 37.41 -13.47
C LEU A 13 -23.83 38.52 -14.53
N PRO A 14 -24.20 39.74 -14.09
CA PRO A 14 -24.60 40.83 -14.98
C PRO A 14 -23.39 41.37 -15.76
N GLY A 15 -23.55 41.53 -17.08
CA GLY A 15 -22.55 42.20 -17.93
C GLY A 15 -21.95 41.35 -19.05
N TYR A 16 -22.30 40.06 -19.16
CA TYR A 16 -21.84 39.19 -20.25
C TYR A 16 -22.99 38.39 -20.86
N GLY A 17 -23.70 39.00 -21.81
CA GLY A 17 -24.52 38.29 -22.78
C GLY A 17 -24.03 38.65 -24.20
N ARG A 18 -23.81 37.66 -25.06
CA ARG A 18 -23.67 37.91 -26.50
C ARG A 18 -24.97 38.55 -27.04
N PRO A 19 -24.91 39.52 -27.96
CA PRO A 19 -26.11 40.05 -28.60
C PRO A 19 -26.74 38.94 -29.48
N GLY A 20 -27.94 38.50 -29.11
CA GLY A 20 -28.80 37.68 -29.98
C GLY A 20 -29.40 38.54 -31.11
N PRO A 21 -29.85 37.91 -32.21
CA PRO A 21 -30.34 38.63 -33.39
C PRO A 21 -31.72 39.24 -33.12
N GLN A 22 -31.88 40.51 -33.53
CA GLN A 22 -33.11 41.29 -33.44
C GLN A 22 -34.28 40.61 -34.19
N LYS A 23 -35.45 40.54 -33.53
CA LYS A 23 -36.77 40.55 -34.17
C LYS A 23 -37.74 41.41 -33.37
N ASN A 24 -38.52 42.19 -34.13
CA ASN A 24 -39.42 43.28 -33.75
C ASN A 24 -40.75 42.83 -33.07
N PRO A 25 -41.55 43.78 -32.54
CA PRO A 25 -42.45 43.56 -31.41
C PRO A 25 -43.94 43.45 -31.76
N SER A 26 -44.66 42.71 -30.92
CA SER A 26 -46.11 42.73 -30.64
C SER A 26 -46.32 41.71 -29.50
N GLU A 27 -47.18 41.82 -28.50
CA GLU A 27 -48.34 42.65 -28.22
C GLU A 27 -48.67 42.41 -26.74
N THR A 28 -49.30 43.40 -26.13
CA THR A 28 -49.75 43.49 -24.73
C THR A 28 -50.83 42.47 -24.41
N GLU A 29 -50.77 41.77 -23.26
CA GLU A 29 -52.00 41.41 -22.54
C GLU A 29 -51.80 41.04 -21.06
N ALA A 30 -52.81 41.39 -20.28
CA ALA A 30 -52.75 41.66 -18.86
C ALA A 30 -53.03 40.44 -17.96
N LEU A 31 -52.44 40.50 -16.76
CA LEU A 31 -52.71 39.64 -15.61
C LEU A 31 -54.12 39.86 -15.06
N HIS A 32 -54.82 38.76 -14.76
CA HIS A 32 -55.97 38.75 -13.87
C HIS A 32 -55.60 38.08 -12.53
N VAL A 33 -56.17 38.70 -11.49
CA VAL A 33 -55.95 38.54 -10.05
C VAL A 33 -56.79 37.39 -9.50
N GLN A 34 -56.30 36.66 -8.48
CA GLN A 34 -57.12 36.37 -7.29
C GLN A 34 -56.30 36.02 -6.04
N ASN A 35 -56.59 36.81 -5.00
CA ASN A 35 -56.19 36.73 -3.59
C ASN A 35 -56.92 35.62 -2.83
N ILE A 36 -56.38 35.26 -1.65
CA ILE A 36 -57.01 35.16 -0.30
C ILE A 36 -55.92 34.57 0.63
N ALA A 37 -55.24 35.38 1.46
CA ALA A 37 -55.51 35.75 2.88
C ALA A 37 -54.90 34.75 3.91
N SER A 38 -54.39 35.07 5.11
CA SER A 38 -53.95 36.28 5.84
C SER A 38 -53.35 35.84 7.21
N GLN A 39 -52.29 36.54 7.68
CA GLN A 39 -51.93 36.96 9.08
C GLN A 39 -51.65 35.90 10.19
N ALA A 40 -50.52 35.86 10.92
CA ALA A 40 -49.81 36.83 11.82
C ALA A 40 -50.65 37.18 13.09
N GLU A 41 -50.21 37.25 14.35
CA GLU A 41 -48.94 37.38 15.13
C GLU A 41 -49.36 37.34 16.67
N PRO A 42 -48.65 37.79 17.75
CA PRO A 42 -47.21 37.91 18.10
C PRO A 42 -46.82 37.64 19.62
N THR A 43 -45.52 37.83 19.93
CA THR A 43 -44.88 38.45 21.17
C THR A 43 -44.87 37.71 22.54
N SER A 44 -43.93 37.88 23.50
CA SER A 44 -42.54 38.42 23.61
C SER A 44 -42.05 38.38 25.11
N LYS A 45 -40.72 38.57 25.36
CA LYS A 45 -40.01 39.09 26.60
C LYS A 45 -39.67 38.11 27.75
N ALA A 46 -38.57 38.20 28.51
CA ALA A 46 -37.39 39.09 28.62
C ALA A 46 -36.26 38.45 29.51
N GLU A 47 -35.14 39.17 29.63
CA GLU A 47 -33.77 38.89 30.13
C GLU A 47 -33.49 38.82 31.66
N HIS A 48 -32.19 38.55 31.96
CA HIS A 48 -31.32 38.94 33.11
C HIS A 48 -31.15 37.93 34.28
N VAL A 49 -30.02 37.79 35.01
CA VAL A 49 -28.54 37.97 34.88
C VAL A 49 -27.94 37.70 36.29
N ARG A 50 -26.69 37.17 36.38
CA ARG A 50 -25.74 37.18 37.54
C ARG A 50 -26.14 36.34 38.79
N GLU A 51 -25.30 35.85 39.69
CA GLU A 51 -23.84 35.65 39.93
C GLU A 51 -23.81 34.96 41.33
N ALA A 52 -22.91 34.00 41.62
CA ALA A 52 -22.27 33.84 42.94
C ALA A 52 -21.39 32.58 43.00
N SER A 53 -20.08 32.80 43.02
CA SER A 53 -19.05 31.93 43.59
C SER A 53 -19.12 31.91 45.13
N VAL A 54 -18.55 30.88 45.79
CA VAL A 54 -17.58 30.97 46.93
C VAL A 54 -17.42 29.65 47.72
N THR A 55 -16.19 29.10 47.69
CA THR A 55 -15.44 28.33 48.74
C THR A 55 -15.94 26.94 49.20
N SER A 56 -15.14 26.00 49.74
CA SER A 56 -13.76 26.01 50.27
C SER A 56 -13.20 24.58 50.37
N ALA A 57 -11.86 24.49 50.45
CA ALA A 57 -11.05 23.31 50.70
C ALA A 57 -11.10 22.80 52.16
N ASN A 58 -10.72 21.53 52.43
CA ASN A 58 -9.40 21.12 52.96
C ASN A 58 -9.37 19.78 53.73
N LYS A 59 -8.21 19.09 53.61
CA LYS A 59 -7.44 18.28 54.61
C LYS A 59 -7.73 16.79 54.92
N ASN A 60 -6.75 15.97 54.52
CA ASN A 60 -5.89 15.03 55.27
C ASN A 60 -6.50 14.00 56.24
N THR A 61 -6.18 12.69 56.05
CA THR A 61 -5.26 11.91 56.93
C THR A 61 -4.93 10.51 56.39
N THR A 62 -3.94 9.89 57.01
CA THR A 62 -2.96 8.91 56.55
C THR A 62 -3.13 7.52 57.19
N VAL A 63 -2.60 6.47 56.52
CA VAL A 63 -1.91 5.25 57.06
C VAL A 63 -2.74 4.11 57.69
N HIS A 64 -2.70 2.90 57.10
CA HIS A 64 -2.07 1.67 57.65
C HIS A 64 -2.28 0.41 56.78
N ASN A 65 -1.18 -0.22 56.37
CA ASN A 65 -1.05 -1.68 56.14
C ASN A 65 -0.77 -2.34 57.52
N PRO A 66 -1.13 -3.62 57.78
CA PRO A 66 -0.45 -4.79 57.19
C PRO A 66 -1.28 -6.09 56.98
N ALA A 67 -0.74 -7.02 56.19
CA ALA A 67 -1.12 -8.45 56.14
C ALA A 67 -0.60 -9.21 57.40
N PRO A 68 -1.05 -10.44 57.77
CA PRO A 68 -0.62 -11.67 57.07
C PRO A 68 -1.53 -12.96 57.13
N ALA A 69 -1.43 -13.76 56.06
CA ALA A 69 -1.16 -15.22 55.92
C ALA A 69 -1.83 -16.36 56.75
N ARG A 70 -2.26 -17.41 55.99
CA ARG A 70 -1.95 -18.89 56.04
C ARG A 70 -3.24 -19.70 55.85
N GLY A 71 -3.40 -20.58 54.87
CA GLY A 71 -2.69 -21.83 54.49
C GLY A 71 -3.78 -22.75 53.88
N THR A 72 -3.58 -23.73 53.02
CA THR A 72 -2.53 -24.74 52.86
C THR A 72 -2.59 -25.37 51.46
N ALA A 73 -1.49 -26.00 51.07
CA ALA A 73 -1.17 -26.53 49.75
C ALA A 73 -1.36 -28.06 49.63
N ARG A 74 -1.31 -28.55 48.38
CA ARG A 74 -0.74 -29.83 47.84
C ARG A 74 -1.71 -30.51 46.86
N ALA A 75 -1.29 -31.27 45.84
CA ALA A 75 -0.02 -31.48 45.14
C ALA A 75 -0.33 -32.31 43.87
N TYR A 76 0.48 -32.11 42.84
CA TYR A 76 0.53 -32.84 41.58
C TYR A 76 1.34 -34.14 41.71
N ARG A 77 0.81 -35.28 41.21
CA ARG A 77 1.45 -36.57 40.79
C ARG A 77 0.32 -37.42 40.22
N GLY A 78 0.38 -38.24 39.17
CA GLY A 78 1.42 -38.78 38.31
C GLY A 78 0.79 -39.97 37.54
N ARG A 79 1.37 -40.35 36.39
CA ARG A 79 1.01 -41.45 35.47
C ARG A 79 0.66 -42.80 36.15
N GLY A 80 -0.19 -43.61 35.50
CA GLY A 80 -0.24 -45.07 35.68
C GLY A 80 -1.49 -45.73 35.09
N ALA A 81 -1.31 -46.85 34.38
CA ALA A 81 -2.29 -47.51 33.51
C ALA A 81 -3.10 -48.64 34.18
N SER A 82 -3.98 -49.27 33.38
CA SER A 82 -4.81 -50.49 33.61
C SER A 82 -6.09 -50.26 34.44
N GLY A 83 -7.27 -50.82 34.14
CA GLY A 83 -7.71 -51.80 33.15
C GLY A 83 -9.00 -52.43 33.72
N GLY A 84 -10.13 -52.36 33.01
CA GLY A 84 -11.41 -52.90 33.50
C GLY A 84 -12.46 -53.05 32.40
N LYS A 85 -12.58 -54.28 31.87
CA LYS A 85 -13.65 -54.77 30.98
C LYS A 85 -15.01 -54.68 31.72
N ARG A 86 -16.18 -54.49 31.10
CA ARG A 86 -16.89 -55.43 30.21
C ARG A 86 -18.19 -54.76 29.70
N GLY A 87 -18.51 -54.97 28.43
CA GLY A 87 -19.84 -54.75 27.85
C GLY A 87 -19.87 -55.28 26.42
N SER A 88 -20.60 -56.38 26.21
CA SER A 88 -20.62 -57.20 24.99
C SER A 88 -21.64 -56.70 23.96
N SER A 89 -21.36 -57.05 22.69
CA SER A 89 -22.24 -57.25 21.52
C SER A 89 -22.83 -56.04 20.76
N SER A 90 -22.28 -55.80 19.56
CA SER A 90 -23.00 -55.94 18.28
C SER A 90 -22.00 -55.92 17.10
N PRO A 91 -22.15 -56.75 16.04
CA PRO A 91 -21.32 -56.61 14.84
C PRO A 91 -21.65 -55.27 14.17
N ARG A 92 -20.70 -54.33 14.14
CA ARG A 92 -20.87 -53.07 13.41
C ARG A 92 -21.02 -53.38 11.92
N ALA A 93 -22.17 -52.98 11.37
CA ALA A 93 -22.52 -53.13 9.95
C ALA A 93 -21.36 -52.76 9.01
N HIS A 94 -21.24 -53.50 7.92
CA HIS A 94 -20.30 -53.24 6.83
C HIS A 94 -20.53 -51.81 6.30
N LEU A 95 -19.49 -50.98 6.32
CA LEU A 95 -19.55 -49.70 5.60
C LEU A 95 -19.54 -50.00 4.09
N PRO A 96 -20.34 -49.29 3.27
CA PRO A 96 -20.34 -49.49 1.82
C PRO A 96 -18.93 -49.31 1.25
N GLY A 97 -18.40 -50.35 0.58
CA GLY A 97 -17.06 -50.34 -0.02
C GLY A 97 -15.92 -50.87 0.87
N GLU A 98 -16.20 -51.38 2.08
CA GLU A 98 -15.18 -51.96 2.97
C GLU A 98 -14.85 -53.42 2.61
N THR A 99 -13.57 -53.75 2.43
CA THR A 99 -13.15 -55.13 2.12
C THR A 99 -13.29 -56.06 3.34
N PRO A 100 -13.54 -57.37 3.15
CA PRO A 100 -13.60 -58.33 4.26
C PRO A 100 -12.34 -58.33 5.14
N ALA A 101 -11.17 -58.15 4.52
CA ALA A 101 -9.88 -58.04 5.21
C ALA A 101 -9.79 -56.80 6.12
N LYS A 102 -10.33 -55.65 5.69
CA LYS A 102 -10.36 -54.42 6.49
C LYS A 102 -11.34 -54.52 7.66
N SER A 103 -12.46 -55.22 7.45
CA SER A 103 -13.41 -55.53 8.53
C SER A 103 -12.80 -56.41 9.61
N GLN A 104 -11.95 -57.40 9.25
CA GLN A 104 -11.23 -58.23 10.22
C GLN A 104 -10.33 -57.41 11.15
N TRP A 105 -9.54 -56.49 10.59
CA TRP A 105 -8.73 -55.55 11.39
C TRP A 105 -9.60 -54.68 12.31
N ARG A 106 -10.68 -54.09 11.78
CA ARG A 106 -11.58 -53.20 12.53
C ARG A 106 -12.27 -53.90 13.70
N ASN A 107 -12.55 -55.19 13.56
CA ASN A 107 -13.15 -56.03 14.60
C ASN A 107 -12.11 -56.57 15.60
N GLY A 108 -10.84 -56.15 15.51
CA GLY A 108 -9.78 -56.53 16.44
C GLY A 108 -9.31 -57.99 16.28
N ILE A 109 -9.56 -58.61 15.13
CA ILE A 109 -9.08 -59.96 14.83
C ILE A 109 -7.55 -59.88 14.66
N GLN A 110 -6.83 -60.87 15.21
CA GLN A 110 -5.37 -60.93 15.09
C GLN A 110 -4.93 -61.01 13.61
N PRO A 111 -3.78 -60.41 13.25
CA PRO A 111 -3.28 -60.45 11.88
C PRO A 111 -3.01 -61.89 11.44
N ALA A 112 -3.35 -62.18 10.19
CA ALA A 112 -3.15 -63.49 9.58
C ALA A 112 -1.65 -63.76 9.30
N GLU A 113 -0.86 -62.71 9.04
CA GLU A 113 0.58 -62.80 8.90
C GLU A 113 1.27 -61.52 9.38
N THR A 114 2.51 -61.63 9.83
CA THR A 114 3.33 -60.49 10.26
C THR A 114 4.73 -60.59 9.64
N ILE A 115 5.10 -59.57 8.86
CA ILE A 115 6.40 -59.47 8.22
C ILE A 115 7.33 -58.65 9.12
N LYS A 116 8.40 -59.27 9.62
CA LYS A 116 9.45 -58.56 10.38
C LYS A 116 10.34 -57.76 9.44
N LEU A 117 10.64 -56.54 9.84
CA LEU A 117 11.54 -55.63 9.14
C LEU A 117 12.92 -55.66 9.78
N SER A 118 13.98 -55.57 8.97
CA SER A 118 15.37 -55.54 9.44
C SER A 118 15.70 -54.27 10.25
N HIS A 119 14.93 -53.21 10.06
CA HIS A 119 15.04 -51.91 10.74
C HIS A 119 13.63 -51.35 11.02
N PRO A 120 13.45 -50.45 12.02
CA PRO A 120 12.20 -49.75 12.23
C PRO A 120 11.70 -49.10 10.95
N PHE A 121 10.40 -49.15 10.68
CA PHE A 121 9.84 -48.73 9.40
C PHE A 121 10.23 -47.29 9.02
N ARG A 122 10.38 -46.37 10.00
CA ARG A 122 10.85 -44.99 9.76
C ARG A 122 12.18 -44.90 9.00
N GLU A 123 13.10 -45.85 9.20
CA GLU A 123 14.46 -45.81 8.64
C GLU A 123 14.48 -46.27 7.18
N ILE A 124 13.57 -47.18 6.83
CA ILE A 124 13.44 -47.74 5.48
C ILE A 124 12.28 -47.15 4.68
N ARG A 125 11.42 -46.31 5.30
CA ARG A 125 10.17 -45.80 4.72
C ARG A 125 10.35 -45.16 3.37
N ASP A 126 11.31 -44.23 3.25
CA ASP A 126 11.46 -43.42 2.04
C ASP A 126 12.00 -44.28 0.88
N THR A 127 12.91 -45.21 1.19
CA THR A 127 13.42 -46.21 0.23
C THR A 127 12.31 -47.18 -0.18
N PHE A 128 11.57 -47.72 0.79
CA PHE A 128 10.46 -48.64 0.58
C PHE A 128 9.37 -48.01 -0.30
N CYS A 129 8.92 -46.79 0.00
CA CYS A 129 7.93 -46.08 -0.79
C CYS A 129 8.43 -45.75 -2.20
N THR A 130 9.72 -45.40 -2.35
CA THR A 130 10.32 -45.12 -3.66
C THR A 130 10.41 -46.37 -4.53
N VAL A 131 10.88 -47.48 -3.96
CA VAL A 131 10.97 -48.77 -4.65
C VAL A 131 9.57 -49.28 -4.99
N ALA A 132 8.62 -49.23 -4.05
CA ALA A 132 7.25 -49.65 -4.28
C ALA A 132 6.57 -48.87 -5.41
N ARG A 133 6.81 -47.55 -5.50
CA ARG A 133 6.33 -46.71 -6.61
C ARG A 133 6.94 -47.11 -7.96
N SER A 134 8.14 -47.69 -7.99
CA SER A 134 8.75 -48.23 -9.21
C SER A 134 8.13 -49.57 -9.65
N VAL A 135 7.45 -50.27 -8.74
CA VAL A 135 6.75 -51.55 -8.99
C VAL A 135 5.25 -51.32 -9.29
N SER A 136 4.74 -50.11 -9.05
CA SER A 136 3.34 -49.75 -9.27
C SER A 136 3.13 -48.92 -10.53
N SER A 137 2.04 -49.22 -11.26
CA SER A 137 1.65 -48.50 -12.48
C SER A 137 1.37 -47.02 -12.18
N ARG A 138 1.94 -46.14 -13.01
CA ARG A 138 1.92 -44.67 -12.87
C ARG A 138 0.49 -44.13 -12.71
N ARG A 139 0.18 -43.51 -11.56
CA ARG A 139 -0.90 -42.51 -11.48
C ARG A 139 -0.34 -41.12 -11.75
N PRO A 140 -1.07 -40.24 -12.48
CA PRO A 140 -0.68 -38.85 -12.66
C PRO A 140 -0.70 -38.07 -11.33
N PHE A 141 0.20 -37.10 -11.22
CA PHE A 141 0.38 -36.23 -10.05
C PHE A 141 -0.91 -35.46 -9.74
N GLY A 142 -1.39 -35.51 -8.48
CA GLY A 142 -2.52 -34.70 -8.01
C GLY A 142 -3.40 -35.32 -6.92
N GLN A 143 -3.34 -36.64 -6.70
CA GLN A 143 -4.04 -37.33 -5.62
C GLN A 143 -3.12 -38.34 -4.94
N GLN A 144 -2.04 -37.85 -4.33
CA GLN A 144 -1.05 -38.72 -3.69
C GLN A 144 -0.92 -38.44 -2.18
N GLY A 145 -1.45 -39.34 -1.36
CA GLY A 145 -1.38 -39.32 0.10
C GLY A 145 -0.16 -40.05 0.67
N ARG A 146 0.06 -39.86 1.98
CA ARG A 146 1.21 -40.37 2.77
C ARG A 146 1.30 -41.91 2.82
N HIS A 147 0.22 -42.64 2.52
CA HIS A 147 0.09 -44.11 2.63
C HIS A 147 -0.33 -44.83 1.34
N ASP A 148 -0.33 -44.14 0.20
CA ASP A 148 -0.85 -44.69 -1.07
C ASP A 148 -0.22 -46.00 -1.51
N VAL A 149 1.04 -46.24 -1.12
CA VAL A 149 1.76 -47.47 -1.43
C VAL A 149 1.05 -48.67 -0.80
N PHE A 150 0.64 -48.55 0.47
CA PHE A 150 -0.09 -49.62 1.16
C PHE A 150 -1.50 -49.77 0.59
N ASP A 151 -2.16 -48.66 0.25
CA ASP A 151 -3.47 -48.70 -0.41
C ASP A 151 -3.38 -49.38 -1.79
N ASP A 152 -2.29 -49.18 -2.53
CA ASP A 152 -2.07 -49.84 -3.82
C ASP A 152 -1.84 -51.35 -3.68
N ILE A 153 -1.06 -51.75 -2.68
CA ILE A 153 -0.85 -53.16 -2.34
C ILE A 153 -2.19 -53.80 -1.91
N CYS A 154 -2.97 -53.11 -1.07
CA CYS A 154 -4.28 -53.57 -0.63
C CYS A 154 -5.24 -53.77 -1.80
N ARG A 155 -5.27 -52.82 -2.75
CA ARG A 155 -6.09 -52.93 -3.96
C ARG A 155 -5.68 -54.09 -4.86
N LYS A 156 -4.37 -54.33 -5.02
CA LYS A 156 -3.85 -55.39 -5.90
C LYS A 156 -4.05 -56.80 -5.36
N THR A 157 -4.01 -56.95 -4.03
CA THR A 157 -3.97 -58.27 -3.38
C THR A 157 -5.27 -58.64 -2.67
N GLY A 158 -6.14 -57.66 -2.41
CA GLY A 158 -7.35 -57.83 -1.61
C GLY A 158 -7.09 -58.01 -0.11
N ALA A 159 -5.82 -58.12 0.31
CA ALA A 159 -5.43 -58.08 1.71
C ALA A 159 -5.52 -56.65 2.25
N TYR A 160 -5.66 -56.51 3.56
CA TYR A 160 -5.60 -55.23 4.24
C TYR A 160 -4.29 -55.10 5.00
N ILE A 161 -3.63 -53.96 4.81
CA ILE A 161 -2.42 -53.56 5.52
C ILE A 161 -2.76 -52.30 6.30
N ASN A 162 -2.63 -52.37 7.62
CA ASN A 162 -2.60 -51.16 8.42
C ASN A 162 -1.21 -50.53 8.28
N PRO A 163 -1.06 -49.30 7.76
CA PRO A 163 0.25 -48.70 7.59
C PRO A 163 1.02 -48.68 8.91
N PRO A 164 2.24 -49.27 8.96
CA PRO A 164 3.02 -49.33 10.19
C PRO A 164 3.36 -47.91 10.66
N ALA A 165 3.16 -47.62 11.95
CA ALA A 165 3.65 -46.37 12.51
C ALA A 165 5.19 -46.38 12.54
N GLY A 166 5.82 -45.20 12.58
CA GLY A 166 7.27 -45.07 12.31
C GLY A 166 8.19 -45.93 13.20
N ASN A 167 7.74 -46.27 14.42
CA ASN A 167 8.53 -47.06 15.37
C ASN A 167 8.28 -48.58 15.28
N HIS A 168 7.41 -49.04 14.38
CA HIS A 168 7.14 -50.47 14.24
C HIS A 168 8.24 -51.17 13.44
N ASP A 169 8.63 -52.34 13.92
CA ASP A 169 9.56 -53.29 13.31
C ASP A 169 8.83 -54.39 12.52
N ALA A 170 7.52 -54.25 12.34
CA ALA A 170 6.69 -55.26 11.70
C ALA A 170 5.54 -54.66 10.86
N ILE A 171 5.20 -55.34 9.76
CA ILE A 171 4.01 -55.06 8.94
C ILE A 171 3.00 -56.17 9.19
N HIS A 172 1.78 -55.79 9.55
CA HIS A 172 0.69 -56.72 9.85
C HIS A 172 -0.30 -56.80 8.68
N LEU A 173 -0.74 -58.03 8.38
CA LEU A 173 -1.60 -58.36 7.25
C LEU A 173 -2.89 -59.03 7.71
N TRP A 174 -4.02 -58.62 7.13
CA TRP A 174 -5.34 -59.24 7.32
C TRP A 174 -5.91 -59.65 5.96
N GLY A 175 -6.68 -60.74 5.91
CA GLY A 175 -7.26 -61.27 4.68
C GLY A 175 -7.27 -62.81 4.64
N ALA A 176 -7.80 -63.37 3.55
CA ALA A 176 -7.75 -64.81 3.29
C ALA A 176 -6.30 -65.28 3.02
N SER A 177 -5.97 -66.54 3.29
CA SER A 177 -4.61 -67.08 3.16
C SER A 177 -3.96 -66.80 1.80
N TYR A 178 -4.73 -66.88 0.70
CA TYR A 178 -4.22 -66.55 -0.64
C TYR A 178 -3.94 -65.04 -0.82
N GLN A 179 -4.78 -64.16 -0.27
CA GLN A 179 -4.62 -62.70 -0.35
C GLN A 179 -3.38 -62.24 0.42
N VAL A 180 -3.20 -62.82 1.62
CA VAL A 180 -2.08 -62.55 2.51
C VAL A 180 -0.78 -63.08 1.89
N SER A 181 -0.78 -64.27 1.29
CA SER A 181 0.40 -64.81 0.58
C SER A 181 0.85 -63.92 -0.59
N GLU A 182 -0.08 -63.43 -1.40
CA GLU A 182 0.24 -62.53 -2.53
C GLU A 182 0.75 -61.17 -2.04
N ALA A 183 0.16 -60.62 -0.97
CA ALA A 183 0.65 -59.40 -0.32
C ALA A 183 2.06 -59.59 0.27
N THR A 184 2.31 -60.73 0.91
CA THR A 184 3.61 -61.08 1.48
C THR A 184 4.68 -61.17 0.41
N LYS A 185 4.43 -61.86 -0.71
CA LYS A 185 5.35 -61.92 -1.85
C LYS A 185 5.67 -60.53 -2.39
N LEU A 186 4.66 -59.68 -2.54
CA LEU A 186 4.84 -58.35 -3.10
C LEU A 186 5.64 -57.43 -2.16
N ILE A 187 5.36 -57.45 -0.85
CA ILE A 187 6.11 -56.71 0.16
C ILE A 187 7.56 -57.21 0.25
N GLN A 188 7.79 -58.53 0.27
CA GLN A 188 9.13 -59.11 0.29
C GLN A 188 9.92 -58.77 -0.98
N SER A 189 9.29 -58.73 -2.15
CA SER A 189 9.95 -58.31 -3.40
C SER A 189 10.41 -56.85 -3.35
N ILE A 190 9.64 -55.97 -2.69
CA ILE A 190 9.99 -54.57 -2.49
C ILE A 190 11.15 -54.46 -1.49
N LEU A 191 11.10 -55.20 -0.38
CA LEU A 191 12.16 -55.21 0.63
C LEU A 191 13.48 -55.75 0.07
N ALA A 192 13.47 -56.86 -0.66
CA ALA A 192 14.66 -57.40 -1.31
C ALA A 192 15.31 -56.39 -2.27
N ARG A 193 14.50 -55.62 -3.01
CA ARG A 193 14.99 -54.54 -3.88
C ARG A 193 15.55 -53.35 -3.09
N CYS A 194 15.05 -53.07 -1.89
CA CYS A 194 15.63 -52.08 -1.00
C CYS A 194 17.03 -52.51 -0.53
N ASP A 195 17.23 -53.80 -0.25
CA ASP A 195 18.52 -54.35 0.19
C ASP A 195 19.57 -54.35 -0.94
N THR A 196 19.16 -54.52 -2.20
CA THR A 196 20.07 -54.44 -3.36
C THR A 196 20.55 -53.02 -3.69
N LEU A 197 19.86 -51.98 -3.20
CA LEU A 197 20.29 -50.59 -3.33
C LEU A 197 21.35 -50.28 -2.27
N THR A 198 22.49 -50.97 -2.35
CA THR A 198 23.69 -50.57 -1.62
C THR A 198 24.06 -49.14 -2.01
N LEU A 199 24.03 -48.24 -1.03
CA LEU A 199 24.37 -46.83 -1.24
C LEU A 199 25.76 -46.73 -1.91
N PRO A 200 25.89 -46.11 -3.10
CA PRO A 200 27.20 -45.65 -3.53
C PRO A 200 27.71 -44.65 -2.48
N LYS A 201 28.97 -44.84 -2.05
CA LYS A 201 29.70 -43.99 -1.09
C LYS A 201 29.27 -42.52 -1.29
N LYS A 202 28.61 -41.96 -0.27
CA LYS A 202 28.16 -40.57 -0.24
C LYS A 202 29.33 -39.65 -0.60
N ARG A 203 29.27 -39.02 -1.78
CA ARG A 203 29.78 -37.65 -1.93
C ARG A 203 29.01 -36.81 -0.91
N GLU A 204 29.72 -36.15 -0.02
CA GLU A 204 29.19 -35.19 0.94
C GLU A 204 28.52 -34.04 0.18
N TRP A 205 27.25 -34.23 -0.15
CA TRP A 205 26.31 -33.14 -0.28
C TRP A 205 25.51 -33.12 1.00
N THR A 206 25.64 -32.04 1.76
CA THR A 206 24.82 -31.75 2.93
C THR A 206 23.37 -31.63 2.47
N LYS A 207 22.66 -32.76 2.38
CA LYS A 207 21.20 -32.78 2.26
C LYS A 207 20.64 -32.26 3.58
N THR A 208 20.36 -30.98 3.64
CA THR A 208 19.53 -30.38 4.69
C THR A 208 18.10 -30.88 4.51
N SER A 209 17.78 -32.04 5.11
CA SER A 209 16.40 -32.41 5.39
C SER A 209 15.92 -31.56 6.57
N ALA A 210 15.49 -30.32 6.28
CA ALA A 210 14.88 -29.46 7.29
C ALA A 210 13.42 -29.87 7.51
N TYR A 211 13.19 -31.10 7.99
CA TYR A 211 11.95 -31.45 8.67
C TYR A 211 11.93 -30.66 9.98
N SER A 212 10.89 -29.86 10.17
CA SER A 212 10.69 -29.04 11.36
C SER A 212 9.30 -29.36 11.86
N VAL A 213 9.22 -29.93 13.06
CA VAL A 213 7.95 -30.20 13.75
C VAL A 213 7.10 -28.93 13.82
N GLY A 214 7.73 -27.78 14.09
CA GLY A 214 7.04 -26.49 14.09
C GLY A 214 6.48 -26.05 12.74
N LYS A 215 6.96 -26.58 11.60
CA LYS A 215 6.33 -26.34 10.29
C LYS A 215 5.14 -27.26 10.04
N GLU A 216 5.12 -28.46 10.63
CA GLU A 216 3.99 -29.39 10.57
C GLU A 216 2.86 -28.88 11.48
N ASP A 217 3.17 -28.52 12.73
CA ASP A 217 2.19 -27.94 13.66
C ASP A 217 1.54 -26.66 13.11
N LEU A 218 2.32 -25.80 12.43
CA LEU A 218 1.80 -24.60 11.77
C LEU A 218 0.90 -24.96 10.59
N ALA A 219 1.23 -26.00 9.82
CA ALA A 219 0.40 -26.43 8.70
C ALA A 219 -0.94 -27.00 9.18
N ASP A 220 -0.93 -27.83 10.23
CA ASP A 220 -2.14 -28.38 10.85
C ASP A 220 -3.02 -27.26 11.44
N GLN A 221 -2.40 -26.25 12.06
CA GLN A 221 -3.12 -25.09 12.58
C GLN A 221 -3.79 -24.28 11.46
N LEU A 222 -3.10 -24.05 10.34
CA LEU A 222 -3.65 -23.34 9.18
C LEU A 222 -4.79 -24.14 8.53
N GLU A 223 -4.65 -25.46 8.41
CA GLU A 223 -5.71 -26.33 7.85
C GLU A 223 -6.96 -26.32 8.73
N LEU A 224 -6.80 -26.33 10.07
CA LEU A 224 -7.90 -26.19 11.00
C LEU A 224 -8.58 -24.81 10.88
N GLU A 225 -7.80 -23.74 10.76
CA GLU A 225 -8.32 -22.38 10.58
C GLU A 225 -9.13 -22.25 9.28
N ASP A 226 -8.62 -22.79 8.17
CA ASP A 226 -9.32 -22.83 6.89
C ASP A 226 -10.64 -23.61 6.98
N ALA A 227 -10.64 -24.76 7.67
CA ALA A 227 -11.85 -25.55 7.90
C ALA A 227 -12.90 -24.76 8.72
N LEU A 228 -12.46 -24.00 9.74
CA LEU A 228 -13.33 -23.14 10.53
C LEU A 228 -13.89 -21.96 9.73
N ILE A 229 -13.07 -21.30 8.89
CA ILE A 229 -13.54 -20.22 8.01
C ILE A 229 -14.67 -20.71 7.11
N LEU A 230 -14.50 -21.87 6.46
CA LEU A 230 -15.51 -22.44 5.58
C LEU A 230 -16.81 -22.77 6.31
N ALA A 231 -16.73 -23.21 7.56
CA ALA A 231 -17.91 -23.43 8.41
C ALA A 231 -18.61 -22.10 8.76
N TYR A 232 -17.87 -21.07 9.17
CA TYR A 232 -18.40 -19.78 9.60
C TYR A 232 -18.92 -18.88 8.46
N ARG A 233 -18.64 -19.19 7.20
CA ARG A 233 -19.23 -18.51 6.04
C ARG A 233 -20.68 -18.91 5.76
N LYS A 234 -21.12 -20.05 6.29
CA LYS A 234 -22.48 -20.59 6.06
C LYS A 234 -23.37 -20.36 7.27
N ALA A 235 -24.68 -20.33 6.99
CA ALA A 235 -25.68 -20.41 8.04
C ALA A 235 -25.49 -21.73 8.83
N PRO A 236 -25.54 -21.69 10.17
CA PRO A 236 -25.46 -22.90 10.97
C PRO A 236 -26.66 -23.81 10.69
N GLU A 237 -26.44 -25.13 10.67
CA GLU A 237 -27.49 -26.11 10.36
C GLU A 237 -28.63 -26.11 11.38
N LEU A 238 -28.35 -25.68 12.62
CA LEU A 238 -29.30 -25.66 13.73
C LEU A 238 -29.42 -24.23 14.27
N GLU A 239 -30.30 -23.43 13.64
CA GLU A 239 -30.52 -22.01 14.01
C GLU A 239 -30.93 -21.84 15.49
N PHE A 240 -31.58 -22.84 16.08
CA PHE A 240 -32.02 -22.83 17.48
C PHE A 240 -30.90 -23.00 18.52
N MET A 241 -29.65 -23.27 18.08
CA MET A 241 -28.49 -23.29 19.00
C MET A 241 -28.08 -21.88 19.45
N PHE A 242 -28.60 -20.83 18.82
CA PHE A 242 -28.27 -19.45 19.12
C PHE A 242 -29.51 -18.69 19.55
N SER A 243 -29.47 -18.13 20.75
CA SER A 243 -30.60 -17.39 21.33
C SER A 243 -30.88 -16.07 20.62
N GLU A 244 -29.88 -15.50 19.92
CA GLU A 244 -29.95 -14.17 19.31
C GLU A 244 -29.32 -14.14 17.92
N LYS A 245 -29.94 -13.36 17.02
CA LYS A 245 -29.47 -13.09 15.65
C LYS A 245 -29.26 -11.59 15.47
N LEU A 246 -28.04 -11.19 15.13
CA LEU A 246 -27.74 -9.81 14.74
C LEU A 246 -27.97 -9.65 13.24
N LEU A 247 -28.73 -8.63 12.87
CA LEU A 247 -28.94 -8.22 11.49
C LEU A 247 -28.28 -6.85 11.27
N PHE A 248 -27.27 -6.82 10.41
CA PHE A 248 -26.62 -5.57 10.00
C PHE A 248 -27.08 -5.22 8.59
N LEU A 249 -27.90 -4.16 8.47
CA LEU A 249 -28.33 -3.64 7.17
C LEU A 249 -27.16 -2.99 6.45
N TRP A 250 -26.86 -3.48 5.24
CA TRP A 250 -25.84 -2.87 4.39
C TRP A 250 -26.37 -1.57 3.76
N PRO A 251 -25.65 -0.45 3.87
CA PRO A 251 -26.12 0.80 3.29
C PRO A 251 -26.22 0.72 1.76
N LYS A 252 -27.19 1.45 1.20
CA LYS A 252 -27.37 1.51 -0.26
C LYS A 252 -26.43 2.51 -0.91
N GLU A 253 -25.89 3.45 -0.13
CA GLU A 253 -25.00 4.51 -0.59
C GLU A 253 -23.55 4.02 -0.77
N GLY A 254 -23.26 3.31 -1.85
CA GLY A 254 -21.88 2.90 -2.15
C GLY A 254 -21.81 1.62 -2.97
N PRO A 255 -20.68 0.90 -2.94
CA PRO A 255 -20.57 -0.38 -3.63
C PRO A 255 -21.50 -1.43 -2.99
N SER A 256 -21.98 -2.36 -3.82
CA SER A 256 -22.80 -3.47 -3.35
C SER A 256 -22.03 -4.32 -2.34
N MET A 257 -22.74 -5.01 -1.45
CA MET A 257 -22.15 -5.84 -0.41
C MET A 257 -21.19 -6.90 -0.99
N HIS A 258 -21.60 -7.55 -2.08
CA HIS A 258 -20.81 -8.59 -2.73
C HIS A 258 -19.60 -8.02 -3.50
N ASP A 259 -19.72 -6.85 -4.11
CA ASP A 259 -18.56 -6.20 -4.76
C ASP A 259 -17.51 -5.77 -3.72
N ALA A 260 -17.96 -5.36 -2.54
CA ALA A 260 -17.11 -4.80 -1.51
C ALA A 260 -16.48 -5.86 -0.57
N LEU A 261 -17.24 -6.90 -0.22
CA LEU A 261 -16.81 -7.93 0.74
C LEU A 261 -16.51 -9.29 0.10
N GLY A 262 -16.86 -9.44 -1.17
CA GLY A 262 -16.81 -10.70 -1.91
C GLY A 262 -18.11 -11.51 -1.80
N THR A 263 -18.22 -12.56 -2.61
CA THR A 263 -19.43 -13.37 -2.77
C THR A 263 -19.89 -14.00 -1.46
N ASP A 264 -18.96 -14.57 -0.69
CA ASP A 264 -19.23 -15.18 0.62
C ASP A 264 -18.81 -14.27 1.78
N LEU A 265 -18.64 -12.97 1.53
CA LEU A 265 -18.12 -11.99 2.47
C LEU A 265 -16.72 -12.34 2.98
N GLU A 266 -15.85 -12.84 2.12
CA GLU A 266 -14.47 -13.29 2.40
C GLU A 266 -13.65 -12.21 3.12
N ALA A 267 -13.92 -10.93 2.82
CA ALA A 267 -13.28 -9.80 3.50
C ALA A 267 -13.53 -9.75 5.02
N LEU A 268 -14.50 -10.52 5.54
CA LEU A 268 -14.85 -10.63 6.96
C LEU A 268 -14.30 -11.91 7.62
N ASP A 269 -13.56 -12.77 6.92
CA ASP A 269 -12.99 -14.00 7.52
C ASP A 269 -12.16 -13.74 8.80
N PRO A 270 -11.31 -12.69 8.87
CA PRO A 270 -10.58 -12.39 10.10
C PRO A 270 -11.51 -12.04 11.27
N VAL A 271 -12.70 -11.49 10.99
CA VAL A 271 -13.72 -11.22 12.01
C VAL A 271 -14.37 -12.52 12.46
N ARG A 272 -14.71 -13.41 11.52
CA ARG A 272 -15.30 -14.74 11.83
C ARG A 272 -14.41 -15.53 12.79
N ILE A 273 -13.11 -15.65 12.49
CA ILE A 273 -12.16 -16.38 13.33
C ILE A 273 -12.00 -15.71 14.69
N ARG A 274 -11.81 -14.38 14.72
CA ARG A 274 -11.57 -13.66 15.97
C ARG A 274 -12.76 -13.69 16.93
N PHE A 275 -13.98 -13.67 16.42
CA PHE A 275 -15.22 -13.68 17.22
C PHE A 275 -15.89 -15.05 17.28
N THR A 276 -15.29 -16.06 16.65
CA THR A 276 -15.82 -17.43 16.53
C THR A 276 -17.30 -17.44 16.17
N CYS A 277 -17.67 -16.65 15.14
CA CYS A 277 -19.07 -16.41 14.79
C CYS A 277 -19.33 -16.68 13.30
N HIS A 278 -20.57 -17.06 13.00
CA HIS A 278 -21.06 -17.19 11.65
C HIS A 278 -21.43 -15.80 11.12
N LEU A 279 -20.86 -15.42 9.97
CA LEU A 279 -21.23 -14.22 9.23
C LEU A 279 -21.64 -14.64 7.83
N PHE A 280 -22.87 -14.33 7.40
CA PHE A 280 -23.40 -14.77 6.10
C PHE A 280 -24.55 -13.88 5.65
N VAL A 281 -24.95 -14.02 4.37
CA VAL A 281 -26.15 -13.38 3.82
C VAL A 281 -27.26 -14.43 3.74
N ASP A 282 -28.40 -14.14 4.37
CA ASP A 282 -29.58 -15.00 4.29
C ASP A 282 -30.33 -14.72 2.99
N LYS A 283 -30.75 -15.77 2.26
CA LYS A 283 -31.49 -15.62 0.99
C LYS A 283 -32.79 -14.82 1.16
N LYS A 284 -33.38 -14.84 2.36
CA LYS A 284 -34.60 -14.08 2.68
C LYS A 284 -34.32 -12.60 2.98
N LEU A 285 -33.08 -12.24 3.32
CA LEU A 285 -32.65 -10.90 3.72
C LEU A 285 -31.36 -10.52 2.96
N PRO A 286 -31.42 -10.35 1.63
CA PRO A 286 -30.23 -10.15 0.79
C PRO A 286 -29.44 -8.88 1.14
N ASP A 287 -30.10 -7.86 1.68
CA ASP A 287 -29.47 -6.58 2.06
C ASP A 287 -28.83 -6.62 3.47
N HIS A 288 -28.89 -7.75 4.19
CA HIS A 288 -28.42 -7.85 5.57
C HIS A 288 -27.29 -8.85 5.73
N ILE A 289 -26.27 -8.46 6.49
CA ILE A 289 -25.28 -9.38 7.04
C ILE A 289 -25.87 -9.97 8.33
N CYS A 290 -26.05 -11.28 8.36
CA CYS A 290 -26.49 -12.02 9.54
C CYS A 290 -25.26 -12.45 10.35
N ALA A 291 -25.28 -12.20 11.67
CA ALA A 291 -24.31 -12.76 12.60
C ALA A 291 -24.97 -13.68 13.62
N LEU A 292 -24.37 -14.86 13.85
CA LEU A 292 -24.80 -15.88 14.82
C LEU A 292 -23.59 -16.46 15.56
N GLY A 293 -23.80 -16.97 16.78
CA GLY A 293 -22.74 -17.61 17.57
C GLY A 293 -21.70 -16.67 18.15
N TYR A 294 -21.99 -15.36 18.20
CA TYR A 294 -21.14 -14.39 18.88
C TYR A 294 -21.46 -14.32 20.37
N ASP A 295 -20.47 -13.95 21.17
CA ASP A 295 -20.65 -13.59 22.58
C ASP A 295 -21.47 -12.30 22.69
N GLN A 296 -22.63 -12.37 23.36
CA GLN A 296 -23.57 -11.25 23.48
C GLN A 296 -22.92 -10.00 24.09
N ALA A 297 -21.95 -10.16 25.00
CA ALA A 297 -21.20 -9.06 25.58
C ALA A 297 -20.36 -8.29 24.52
N LYS A 298 -20.11 -8.90 23.36
CA LYS A 298 -19.30 -8.36 22.26
C LYS A 298 -20.13 -7.88 21.07
N THR A 299 -21.46 -7.91 21.14
CA THR A 299 -22.35 -7.44 20.06
C THR A 299 -22.00 -6.03 19.59
N GLY A 300 -21.79 -5.10 20.54
CA GLY A 300 -21.42 -3.72 20.22
C GLY A 300 -20.10 -3.60 19.45
N LEU A 301 -19.11 -4.43 19.80
CA LEU A 301 -17.84 -4.49 19.08
C LEU A 301 -18.03 -5.00 17.65
N LEU A 302 -18.81 -6.08 17.47
CA LEU A 302 -19.06 -6.63 16.14
C LEU A 302 -19.76 -5.61 15.23
N VAL A 303 -20.78 -4.92 15.73
CA VAL A 303 -21.46 -3.83 15.00
C VAL A 303 -20.48 -2.72 14.64
N GLN A 304 -19.62 -2.32 15.57
CA GLN A 304 -18.61 -1.29 15.32
C GLN A 304 -17.61 -1.73 14.23
N LEU A 305 -17.18 -2.99 14.22
CA LEU A 305 -16.30 -3.53 13.18
C LEU A 305 -16.93 -3.49 11.80
N LEU A 306 -18.21 -3.86 11.70
CA LEU A 306 -18.96 -3.81 10.43
C LEU A 306 -19.12 -2.36 9.94
N ARG A 307 -19.46 -1.42 10.84
CA ARG A 307 -19.52 0.02 10.52
C ARG A 307 -18.19 0.56 10.03
N ASN A 308 -17.10 0.24 10.73
CA ASN A 308 -15.76 0.66 10.34
C ASN A 308 -15.31 0.00 9.03
N LYS A 309 -15.70 -1.25 8.77
CA LYS A 309 -15.40 -1.92 7.51
C LYS A 309 -16.11 -1.24 6.34
N TRP A 310 -17.38 -0.86 6.52
CA TRP A 310 -18.08 -0.01 5.56
C TRP A 310 -17.36 1.33 5.37
N ALA A 311 -16.97 2.00 6.46
CA ALA A 311 -16.20 3.26 6.38
C ALA A 311 -14.85 3.09 5.67
N GLU A 312 -14.15 1.98 5.84
CA GLU A 312 -12.93 1.62 5.10
C GLU A 312 -13.20 1.48 3.59
N ILE A 313 -14.29 0.81 3.20
CA ILE A 313 -14.69 0.64 1.79
C ILE A 313 -15.03 1.99 1.16
N MET A 314 -15.83 2.80 1.86
CA MET A 314 -16.17 4.15 1.44
C MET A 314 -14.93 5.03 1.39
N ALA A 315 -14.01 4.88 2.33
CA ALA A 315 -12.76 5.62 2.32
C ALA A 315 -11.92 5.24 1.09
N ASN A 316 -11.75 3.97 0.78
CA ASN A 316 -10.94 3.54 -0.36
C ASN A 316 -11.50 3.95 -1.74
N SER A 317 -12.83 4.17 -1.82
CA SER A 317 -13.49 4.67 -3.03
C SER A 317 -13.56 6.20 -3.10
N LEU A 318 -13.79 6.90 -1.97
CA LEU A 318 -14.05 8.34 -1.92
C LEU A 318 -12.87 9.21 -1.44
N VAL A 319 -11.89 8.64 -0.75
CA VAL A 319 -10.77 9.42 -0.16
C VAL A 319 -9.87 10.00 -1.20
N LYS A 320 -9.77 9.36 -2.39
CA LYS A 320 -8.91 9.72 -3.52
C LYS A 320 -9.21 11.13 -4.00
N SER A 321 -8.66 12.09 -3.27
CA SER A 321 -8.92 13.50 -3.46
C SER A 321 -7.76 14.06 -4.26
N LYS A 322 -8.07 14.42 -5.49
CA LYS A 322 -7.11 14.97 -6.42
C LYS A 322 -7.51 16.38 -6.80
N ILE A 323 -6.58 17.31 -6.64
CA ILE A 323 -6.77 18.68 -7.08
C ILE A 323 -5.45 19.22 -7.64
N TYR A 324 -5.53 19.91 -8.77
CA TYR A 324 -4.43 20.68 -9.31
C TYR A 324 -4.84 22.14 -9.35
N LEU A 325 -4.03 23.00 -8.74
CA LEU A 325 -4.28 24.44 -8.69
C LEU A 325 -3.10 25.18 -9.32
N VAL A 326 -3.37 26.40 -9.77
CA VAL A 326 -2.36 27.32 -10.32
C VAL A 326 -2.34 28.55 -9.43
N GLU A 327 -1.16 28.94 -8.97
CA GLU A 327 -0.97 30.20 -8.25
C GLU A 327 -1.12 31.39 -9.21
N PRO A 328 -1.81 32.47 -8.80
CA PRO A 328 -1.89 33.68 -9.60
C PRO A 328 -0.53 34.36 -9.64
N LEU A 329 -0.14 34.89 -10.81
CA LEU A 329 1.11 35.61 -10.97
C LEU A 329 1.02 37.04 -10.41
N GLU A 330 2.13 37.58 -9.93
CA GLU A 330 2.21 38.96 -9.44
C GLU A 330 2.13 39.98 -10.59
N SER A 331 2.63 39.62 -11.79
CA SER A 331 2.93 40.59 -12.85
C SER A 331 2.20 40.40 -14.20
N GLY A 332 1.22 39.50 -14.31
CA GLY A 332 0.57 39.31 -15.62
C GLY A 332 -0.52 38.26 -15.75
N HIS A 333 -1.41 38.51 -16.70
CA HIS A 333 -2.15 37.48 -17.42
C HIS A 333 -1.29 36.96 -18.58
N GLY A 334 -1.46 35.69 -18.96
CA GLY A 334 -0.64 35.09 -20.01
C GLY A 334 -1.25 33.85 -20.62
N GLU A 335 -0.46 33.23 -21.48
CA GLU A 335 -0.79 31.99 -22.15
C GLU A 335 0.08 30.86 -21.59
N VAL A 336 -0.51 29.68 -21.47
CA VAL A 336 0.19 28.46 -21.07
C VAL A 336 0.34 27.58 -22.31
N SER A 337 1.57 27.27 -22.68
CA SER A 337 1.88 26.35 -23.78
C SER A 337 2.29 24.97 -23.25
N ALA A 338 1.94 23.92 -23.99
CA ALA A 338 2.39 22.56 -23.70
C ALA A 338 3.69 22.26 -24.46
N ARG A 339 4.81 22.16 -23.75
CA ARG A 339 6.05 21.68 -24.32
C ARG A 339 6.15 20.18 -24.14
N LYS A 340 6.18 19.44 -25.24
CA LYS A 340 6.49 18.01 -25.23
C LYS A 340 7.98 17.85 -24.95
N GLU A 341 8.28 17.21 -23.83
CA GLU A 341 9.62 16.71 -23.51
C GLU A 341 9.55 15.19 -23.61
N ALA A 342 10.69 14.51 -23.73
CA ALA A 342 10.64 13.08 -24.02
C ALA A 342 10.00 12.35 -22.80
N GLY A 343 8.83 11.75 -23.06
CA GLY A 343 8.02 10.99 -22.10
C GLY A 343 6.95 11.76 -21.31
N PHE A 344 6.86 13.09 -21.40
CA PHE A 344 5.88 13.89 -20.63
C PHE A 344 5.61 15.27 -21.24
N VAL A 345 4.57 15.95 -20.76
CA VAL A 345 4.25 17.31 -21.21
C VAL A 345 4.42 18.31 -20.09
N ARG A 346 5.12 19.40 -20.39
CA ARG A 346 5.44 20.45 -19.44
C ARG A 346 4.62 21.71 -19.75
N PRO A 347 3.88 22.27 -18.77
CA PRO A 347 3.28 23.59 -18.93
C PRO A 347 4.36 24.69 -18.86
N LEU A 348 4.30 25.63 -19.80
CA LEU A 348 5.16 26.81 -19.84
C LEU A 348 4.32 28.06 -19.96
N PHE A 349 4.44 28.95 -18.99
CA PHE A 349 3.78 30.23 -18.99
C PHE A 349 4.55 31.25 -19.83
N ARG A 350 3.81 32.02 -20.63
CA ARG A 350 4.29 33.17 -21.39
C ARG A 350 3.45 34.38 -21.01
N THR A 351 4.10 35.38 -20.43
CA THR A 351 3.46 36.66 -20.11
C THR A 351 3.04 37.38 -21.39
N ILE A 352 1.83 37.91 -21.38
CA ILE A 352 1.31 38.76 -22.46
C ILE A 352 1.15 40.18 -21.91
N PRO A 353 1.54 41.23 -22.66
CA PRO A 353 1.29 42.60 -22.25
C PRO A 353 -0.21 42.81 -21.98
N MET A 354 -0.53 43.28 -20.77
CA MET A 354 -1.90 43.56 -20.37
C MET A 354 -2.33 44.96 -20.82
N SER A 355 -3.62 45.14 -21.09
CA SER A 355 -4.19 46.48 -21.23
C SER A 355 -4.16 47.20 -19.88
N LYS A 356 -4.19 48.54 -19.87
CA LYS A 356 -4.17 49.33 -18.62
C LYS A 356 -5.35 48.97 -17.70
N ALA A 357 -6.53 48.70 -18.26
CA ALA A 357 -7.71 48.29 -17.50
C ALA A 357 -7.56 46.89 -16.88
N ASP A 358 -6.90 45.96 -17.57
CA ASP A 358 -6.63 44.62 -17.04
C ASP A 358 -5.58 44.66 -15.92
N LEU A 359 -4.57 45.53 -16.05
CA LEU A 359 -3.56 45.77 -15.00
C LEU A 359 -4.19 46.29 -13.71
N ASP A 360 -5.12 47.25 -13.81
CA ASP A 360 -5.76 47.85 -12.64
C ASP A 360 -6.71 46.86 -11.92
N SER A 361 -7.32 45.92 -12.65
CA SER A 361 -8.24 44.91 -12.09
C SER A 361 -7.55 43.61 -11.64
N TRP A 362 -6.32 43.36 -12.09
CA TRP A 362 -5.59 42.12 -11.82
C TRP A 362 -5.37 41.84 -10.31
N PRO A 363 -4.99 42.80 -9.45
CA PRO A 363 -4.76 42.52 -8.03
C PRO A 363 -6.00 41.93 -7.33
N GLY A 364 -7.18 42.51 -7.60
CA GLY A 364 -8.45 41.99 -7.05
C GLY A 364 -8.78 40.59 -7.58
N ARG A 365 -8.49 40.34 -8.86
CA ARG A 365 -8.67 39.00 -9.47
C ARG A 365 -7.70 37.97 -8.89
N ALA A 366 -6.42 38.32 -8.73
CA ALA A 366 -5.40 37.46 -8.15
C ALA A 366 -5.77 37.07 -6.70
N GLU A 367 -6.30 38.01 -5.91
CA GLU A 367 -6.78 37.72 -4.55
C GLU A 367 -8.01 36.80 -4.55
N LEU A 368 -8.95 37.00 -5.48
CA LEU A 368 -10.08 36.09 -5.65
C LEU A 368 -9.62 34.67 -6.05
N ILE A 369 -8.62 34.55 -6.90
CA ILE A 369 -8.03 33.25 -7.27
C ILE A 369 -7.39 32.59 -6.06
N ARG A 370 -6.60 33.35 -5.29
CA ARG A 370 -5.91 32.86 -4.09
C ARG A 370 -6.90 32.39 -3.02
N SER A 371 -7.92 33.18 -2.72
CA SER A 371 -8.96 32.82 -1.75
C SER A 371 -9.74 31.56 -2.16
N ARG A 372 -10.10 31.42 -3.44
CA ARG A 372 -10.73 30.19 -3.96
C ARG A 372 -9.80 28.98 -3.87
N ASN A 373 -8.54 29.13 -4.29
CA ASN A 373 -7.53 28.08 -4.18
C ASN A 373 -7.38 27.63 -2.72
N ASN A 374 -7.31 28.58 -1.78
CA ASN A 374 -7.21 28.32 -0.35
C ASN A 374 -8.44 27.57 0.19
N ALA A 375 -9.65 27.99 -0.17
CA ALA A 375 -10.88 27.31 0.23
C ALA A 375 -10.94 25.85 -0.29
N HIS A 376 -10.55 25.63 -1.54
CA HIS A 376 -10.47 24.28 -2.11
C HIS A 376 -9.42 23.41 -1.41
N LEU A 377 -8.24 23.99 -1.15
CA LEU A 377 -7.14 23.30 -0.48
C LEU A 377 -7.53 22.85 0.93
N LEU A 378 -8.08 23.76 1.73
CA LEU A 378 -8.55 23.48 3.08
C LEU A 378 -9.61 22.37 3.08
N LYS A 379 -10.62 22.49 2.22
CA LYS A 379 -11.71 21.50 2.11
C LYS A 379 -11.19 20.11 1.74
N VAL A 380 -10.28 20.02 0.77
CA VAL A 380 -9.74 18.75 0.28
C VAL A 380 -8.85 18.09 1.33
N ILE A 381 -7.96 18.85 1.98
CA ILE A 381 -7.07 18.31 3.02
C ILE A 381 -7.87 17.85 4.23
N ASP A 382 -8.77 18.70 4.76
CA ASP A 382 -9.59 18.36 5.94
C ASP A 382 -10.46 17.13 5.70
N LYS A 383 -11.14 17.06 4.54
CA LYS A 383 -11.92 15.88 4.15
C LYS A 383 -11.05 14.63 4.07
N CYS A 384 -9.88 14.72 3.44
CA CYS A 384 -8.99 13.57 3.29
C CYS A 384 -8.49 13.07 4.64
N LEU A 385 -8.04 13.95 5.55
CA LEU A 385 -7.54 13.56 6.86
C LEU A 385 -8.63 12.86 7.69
N LYS A 386 -9.86 13.40 7.70
CA LYS A 386 -11.01 12.79 8.39
C LYS A 386 -11.33 11.39 7.92
N SER A 387 -11.08 11.08 6.65
CA SER A 387 -11.40 9.78 6.07
C SER A 387 -10.20 8.82 6.03
N VAL A 388 -8.95 9.32 6.08
CA VAL A 388 -7.75 8.49 5.99
C VAL A 388 -7.62 7.50 7.16
N VAL A 389 -8.24 7.80 8.32
CA VAL A 389 -8.26 6.92 9.52
C VAL A 389 -8.76 5.51 9.26
N TYR A 390 -9.57 5.32 8.23
CA TYR A 390 -10.13 4.02 7.87
C TYR A 390 -9.32 3.30 6.77
N VAL A 391 -8.37 3.99 6.13
CA VAL A 391 -7.56 3.39 5.05
C VAL A 391 -6.55 2.43 5.67
N ARG A 392 -6.48 1.21 5.16
CA ARG A 392 -5.51 0.19 5.61
C ARG A 392 -4.30 0.14 4.68
N GLY A 393 -3.15 -0.21 5.25
CA GLY A 393 -1.89 -0.30 4.53
C GLY A 393 -0.88 0.73 4.99
N HIS A 394 0.28 0.76 4.35
CA HIS A 394 1.34 1.67 4.74
C HIS A 394 1.12 3.03 4.08
N LEU A 395 0.83 4.03 4.90
CA LEU A 395 0.58 5.38 4.43
C LEU A 395 1.77 6.29 4.75
N ARG A 396 2.02 7.26 3.87
CA ARG A 396 3.10 8.24 4.03
C ARG A 396 2.69 9.59 3.48
N MET A 397 2.96 10.65 4.24
CA MET A 397 2.68 12.02 3.83
C MET A 397 3.96 12.78 3.52
N ARG A 398 4.03 13.45 2.37
CA ARG A 398 5.18 14.25 1.93
C ARG A 398 4.69 15.47 1.15
N ALA A 399 5.38 16.61 1.32
CA ALA A 399 5.27 17.76 0.44
C ALA A 399 6.50 17.80 -0.48
N ASN A 400 6.34 17.33 -1.70
CA ASN A 400 7.40 17.25 -2.69
C ASN A 400 7.50 18.58 -3.45
N ILE A 401 8.71 18.98 -3.84
CA ILE A 401 8.99 20.18 -4.63
C ILE A 401 9.82 19.76 -5.84
N GLY A 402 9.41 20.19 -7.02
CA GLY A 402 9.96 19.69 -8.27
C GLY A 402 9.34 20.37 -9.49
N LEU A 403 9.06 19.56 -10.51
CA LEU A 403 8.46 20.00 -11.76
C LEU A 403 7.10 19.33 -11.96
N PHE A 404 6.05 20.12 -12.14
CA PHE A 404 4.75 19.57 -12.49
C PHE A 404 4.67 19.24 -13.99
N VAL A 405 4.18 18.05 -14.31
CA VAL A 405 4.00 17.57 -15.68
C VAL A 405 2.60 17.01 -15.89
N LEU A 406 2.12 17.10 -17.13
CA LEU A 406 0.84 16.59 -17.58
C LEU A 406 1.06 15.28 -18.35
N ASP A 407 0.31 14.26 -17.97
CA ASP A 407 0.29 12.95 -18.63
C ASP A 407 -0.93 12.84 -19.57
N TYR A 408 -2.10 13.30 -19.12
CA TYR A 408 -3.34 13.33 -19.88
C TYR A 408 -4.01 14.69 -19.70
N TYR A 409 -4.37 15.37 -20.79
CA TYR A 409 -4.94 16.71 -20.72
C TYR A 409 -5.72 17.04 -21.99
N ARG A 410 -6.65 18.01 -21.88
CA ARG A 410 -7.39 18.55 -23.03
C ARG A 410 -6.51 19.56 -23.78
N GLN A 411 -6.35 19.40 -25.09
CA GLN A 411 -5.65 20.36 -25.93
C GLN A 411 -6.34 21.74 -25.94
N PRO A 412 -5.63 22.84 -26.25
CA PRO A 412 -6.24 24.16 -26.33
C PRO A 412 -7.38 24.22 -27.34
N SER A 413 -8.39 25.04 -27.05
CA SER A 413 -9.57 25.22 -27.90
C SER A 413 -9.20 25.73 -29.29
N GLN A 414 -9.95 25.31 -30.31
CA GLN A 414 -9.83 25.83 -31.69
C GLN A 414 -8.43 25.64 -32.33
N GLY A 415 -7.70 24.58 -31.98
CA GLY A 415 -6.38 24.29 -32.55
C GLY A 415 -5.30 25.31 -32.17
N LYS A 416 -5.52 26.13 -31.14
CA LYS A 416 -4.55 27.12 -30.67
C LYS A 416 -3.27 26.43 -30.14
N PRO A 417 -2.10 27.09 -30.25
CA PRO A 417 -0.84 26.55 -29.74
C PRO A 417 -0.71 26.61 -28.21
N ALA A 418 -1.55 27.40 -27.53
CA ALA A 418 -1.50 27.64 -26.09
C ALA A 418 -2.91 27.86 -25.52
N TRP A 419 -3.08 27.53 -24.23
CA TRP A 419 -4.27 27.86 -23.44
C TRP A 419 -4.20 29.30 -22.95
N GLY A 420 -5.34 29.97 -22.87
CA GLY A 420 -5.45 31.13 -21.98
C GLY A 420 -5.24 30.71 -20.52
N PHE A 421 -4.78 31.62 -19.66
CA PHE A 421 -4.56 31.31 -18.24
C PHE A 421 -5.79 30.68 -17.56
N GLU A 422 -6.98 31.22 -17.79
CA GLU A 422 -8.23 30.65 -17.23
C GLU A 422 -8.62 29.33 -17.86
N GLU A 423 -8.49 29.21 -19.19
CA GLU A 423 -8.75 27.95 -19.89
C GLU A 423 -7.86 26.82 -19.36
N PHE A 424 -6.60 27.14 -19.02
CA PHE A 424 -5.67 26.20 -18.39
C PHE A 424 -6.13 25.81 -16.98
N ARG A 425 -6.57 26.78 -16.16
CA ARG A 425 -7.09 26.52 -14.82
C ARG A 425 -8.33 25.62 -14.86
N GLU A 426 -9.28 25.92 -15.73
CA GLU A 426 -10.48 25.10 -15.94
C GLU A 426 -10.14 23.68 -16.38
N MET A 427 -9.17 23.53 -17.30
CA MET A 427 -8.72 22.22 -17.77
C MET A 427 -8.17 21.35 -16.63
N LEU A 428 -7.51 21.95 -15.64
CA LEU A 428 -6.94 21.21 -14.50
C LEU A 428 -7.99 20.60 -13.57
N PHE A 429 -9.20 21.17 -13.51
CA PHE A 429 -10.31 20.63 -12.72
C PHE A 429 -11.06 19.49 -13.43
N HIS A 430 -10.77 19.25 -14.71
CA HIS A 430 -11.44 18.19 -15.46
C HIS A 430 -11.00 16.79 -14.97
N GLU A 431 -11.95 15.88 -14.76
CA GLU A 431 -11.70 14.55 -14.16
C GLU A 431 -10.67 13.71 -14.93
N ASN A 432 -10.70 13.82 -16.26
CA ASN A 432 -9.77 13.13 -17.17
C ASN A 432 -8.37 13.74 -17.22
N THR A 433 -8.16 14.96 -16.73
CA THR A 433 -6.83 15.56 -16.68
C THR A 433 -5.99 14.78 -15.68
N LYS A 434 -4.76 14.40 -16.01
CA LYS A 434 -3.80 13.71 -15.13
C LYS A 434 -2.46 14.41 -15.21
N GLY A 435 -1.89 14.69 -14.05
CA GLY A 435 -0.56 15.25 -13.89
C GLY A 435 0.10 14.73 -12.63
N ARG A 436 1.38 15.01 -12.52
CA ARG A 436 2.22 14.56 -11.41
C ARG A 436 3.42 15.49 -11.24
N LEU A 437 3.94 15.51 -10.03
CA LEU A 437 5.22 16.14 -9.76
C LEU A 437 6.35 15.14 -10.02
N ILE A 438 7.38 15.56 -10.76
CA ILE A 438 8.61 14.79 -11.00
C ILE A 438 9.82 15.49 -10.40
N PRO A 439 10.92 14.76 -10.10
CA PRO A 439 12.20 15.39 -9.85
C PRO A 439 12.56 16.25 -11.06
N GLY A 440 12.84 17.53 -10.84
CA GLY A 440 13.03 18.50 -11.91
C GLY A 440 13.37 19.90 -11.43
N LEU A 441 13.95 20.02 -10.23
CA LEU A 441 14.42 21.31 -9.72
C LEU A 441 15.40 21.92 -10.72
N LYS A 442 15.05 23.09 -11.22
CA LYS A 442 15.79 23.78 -12.28
C LYS A 442 16.81 24.77 -11.70
N ILE A 443 17.55 24.38 -10.66
CA ILE A 443 18.66 25.20 -10.15
C ILE A 443 19.95 24.63 -10.70
N ASP A 444 20.84 25.52 -11.15
CA ASP A 444 22.19 25.10 -11.49
C ASP A 444 22.90 24.52 -10.26
N GLN A 445 23.55 23.38 -10.42
CA GLN A 445 24.13 22.61 -9.32
C GLN A 445 25.14 23.43 -8.53
N SER A 446 25.91 24.27 -9.23
CA SER A 446 26.91 25.17 -8.64
C SER A 446 26.29 26.23 -7.72
N VAL A 447 25.00 26.54 -7.90
CA VAL A 447 24.27 27.59 -7.18
C VAL A 447 23.39 27.02 -6.07
N LEU A 448 22.91 25.79 -6.21
CA LEU A 448 21.98 25.18 -5.27
C LEU A 448 22.57 25.11 -3.84
N LEU A 449 23.75 24.50 -3.68
CA LEU A 449 24.38 24.35 -2.36
C LEU A 449 24.72 25.70 -1.72
N PRO A 450 25.42 26.65 -2.39
CA PRO A 450 25.69 27.96 -1.80
C PRO A 450 24.43 28.70 -1.35
N ARG A 451 23.34 28.59 -2.13
CA ARG A 451 22.06 29.21 -1.78
C ARG A 451 21.44 28.60 -0.52
N LEU A 452 21.51 27.28 -0.36
CA LEU A 452 21.05 26.60 0.86
C LEU A 452 21.88 27.00 2.07
N LEU A 453 23.21 27.07 1.93
CA LEU A 453 24.12 27.49 2.99
C LEU A 453 23.88 28.95 3.43
N ALA A 454 23.45 29.82 2.51
CA ALA A 454 23.12 31.20 2.81
C ALA A 454 21.72 31.38 3.47
N ALA A 455 20.85 30.37 3.40
CA ALA A 455 19.47 30.43 3.88
C ALA A 455 19.32 30.19 5.39
N THR A 456 20.21 30.76 6.22
CA THR A 456 20.23 30.60 7.69
C THR A 456 19.01 31.19 8.41
N SER A 457 18.23 32.03 7.72
CA SER A 457 16.94 32.54 8.19
C SER A 457 15.82 31.50 8.09
N LEU A 458 15.96 30.49 7.22
CA LEU A 458 14.96 29.45 6.97
C LEU A 458 15.43 28.05 7.39
N LEU A 459 16.72 27.77 7.32
CA LEU A 459 17.30 26.45 7.55
C LEU A 459 18.15 26.39 8.81
N GLU A 460 18.06 25.26 9.50
CA GLU A 460 18.92 24.87 10.62
C GLU A 460 19.55 23.48 10.34
N PRO A 461 20.72 23.19 10.94
CA PRO A 461 21.35 21.88 10.81
C PRO A 461 20.41 20.74 11.24
N TYR A 462 20.50 19.59 10.55
CA TYR A 462 19.67 18.42 10.86
C TYR A 462 19.97 17.85 12.25
N ASP A 463 21.27 17.65 12.53
CA ASP A 463 21.78 17.33 13.84
C ASP A 463 21.96 18.61 14.67
N ARG A 464 21.35 18.64 15.86
CA ARG A 464 21.42 19.78 16.78
C ARG A 464 22.81 19.99 17.37
N SER A 465 23.70 19.00 17.26
CA SER A 465 25.10 19.13 17.67
C SER A 465 25.96 19.93 16.69
N MET A 466 25.45 20.18 15.48
CA MET A 466 26.15 20.93 14.44
C MET A 466 25.78 22.42 14.51
N ASP A 467 26.77 23.30 14.58
CA ASP A 467 26.56 24.76 14.60
C ASP A 467 26.47 25.39 13.20
N SER A 468 26.64 24.59 12.13
CA SER A 468 26.77 25.10 10.76
C SER A 468 26.05 24.25 9.72
N LEU A 469 25.50 24.91 8.70
CA LEU A 469 24.90 24.26 7.52
C LEU A 469 25.94 23.63 6.58
N ARG A 470 27.25 23.86 6.81
CA ARG A 470 28.32 23.70 5.80
C ARG A 470 28.56 22.28 5.28
N GLN A 471 28.22 21.22 6.02
CA GLN A 471 28.38 19.83 5.55
C GLN A 471 27.34 18.90 6.17
N PRO A 472 26.10 18.83 5.63
CA PRO A 472 25.14 17.82 6.06
C PRO A 472 25.63 16.42 5.68
N GLU A 473 25.48 15.45 6.58
CA GLU A 473 25.81 14.05 6.26
C GLU A 473 24.84 13.50 5.19
N PRO A 474 25.34 13.01 4.05
CA PRO A 474 24.48 12.45 3.00
C PRO A 474 23.89 11.09 3.40
N ALA A 475 22.59 10.92 3.15
CA ALA A 475 21.89 9.66 3.21
C ALA A 475 21.80 9.04 1.80
N PHE A 476 21.96 7.71 1.71
CA PHE A 476 21.96 6.99 0.45
C PHE A 476 20.87 5.92 0.41
N SER A 477 20.14 5.86 -0.70
CA SER A 477 19.19 4.79 -0.98
C SER A 477 19.19 4.45 -2.45
N VAL A 478 18.71 3.26 -2.80
CA VAL A 478 18.64 2.77 -4.17
C VAL A 478 17.33 2.06 -4.41
N ASN A 479 16.74 2.29 -5.59
CA ASN A 479 15.64 1.48 -6.10
C ASN A 479 16.10 0.65 -7.27
N PHE A 480 15.75 -0.64 -7.27
CA PHE A 480 15.88 -1.53 -8.40
C PHE A 480 14.51 -1.83 -8.97
N GLU A 481 14.39 -1.76 -10.29
CA GLU A 481 13.23 -2.25 -11.04
C GLU A 481 13.65 -3.49 -11.83
N PHE A 482 12.90 -4.59 -11.62
CA PHE A 482 13.10 -5.85 -12.30
C PHE A 482 12.02 -6.07 -13.36
N SER A 483 12.41 -6.65 -14.49
CA SER A 483 11.48 -7.12 -15.51
C SER A 483 11.01 -8.54 -15.16
N GLY A 484 9.82 -8.68 -14.57
CA GLY A 484 9.25 -9.99 -14.21
C GLY A 484 8.55 -10.72 -15.36
N GLN A 485 8.23 -12.00 -15.16
CA GLN A 485 7.34 -12.76 -16.05
C GLN A 485 5.98 -12.06 -16.13
N LYS A 486 5.39 -11.95 -17.33
CA LYS A 486 4.11 -11.24 -17.59
C LYS A 486 4.13 -9.72 -17.27
N ASN A 487 5.24 -9.03 -17.48
CA ASN A 487 5.38 -7.58 -17.23
C ASN A 487 5.06 -7.15 -15.78
N SER A 488 5.14 -8.05 -14.80
CA SER A 488 5.12 -7.62 -13.40
C SER A 488 6.45 -6.93 -13.10
N LEU A 489 6.45 -5.60 -13.10
CA LEU A 489 7.55 -4.84 -12.51
C LEU A 489 7.61 -5.24 -11.03
N LEU A 490 8.79 -5.58 -10.53
CA LEU A 490 9.06 -5.70 -9.10
C LEU A 490 10.00 -4.57 -8.71
N ARG A 491 9.80 -3.97 -7.53
CA ARG A 491 10.67 -2.90 -7.05
C ARG A 491 11.29 -3.28 -5.70
N LEU A 492 12.62 -3.24 -5.63
CA LEU A 492 13.37 -3.37 -4.38
C LEU A 492 13.95 -2.02 -4.02
N GLU A 493 13.64 -1.54 -2.83
CA GLU A 493 14.27 -0.37 -2.24
C GLU A 493 15.25 -0.81 -1.17
N ALA A 494 16.45 -0.25 -1.18
CA ALA A 494 17.47 -0.48 -0.16
C ALA A 494 18.04 0.86 0.33
N GLU A 495 18.17 1.00 1.65
CA GLU A 495 18.75 2.16 2.32
C GLU A 495 20.10 1.79 2.92
N PHE A 496 21.03 2.74 2.90
CA PHE A 496 22.38 2.57 3.43
C PHE A 496 22.66 3.63 4.48
N ALA A 497 23.25 3.20 5.60
CA ALA A 497 23.78 4.09 6.62
C ALA A 497 25.26 3.79 6.87
N LYS A 498 25.97 4.82 7.32
CA LYS A 498 27.37 4.71 7.70
C LYS A 498 27.49 3.86 8.97
N CYS A 499 28.39 2.89 8.98
CA CYS A 499 28.67 2.11 10.17
C CYS A 499 29.42 2.96 11.20
N SER A 500 28.95 2.95 12.46
CA SER A 500 29.60 3.67 13.56
C SER A 500 31.07 3.24 13.69
N GLY A 501 32.00 4.19 13.54
CA GLY A 501 33.44 3.95 13.63
C GLY A 501 34.13 3.42 12.36
N ALA A 502 33.41 3.19 11.27
CA ALA A 502 33.97 2.77 9.98
C ALA A 502 33.71 3.80 8.87
N ARG A 503 34.51 3.76 7.80
CA ARG A 503 34.25 4.50 6.55
C ARG A 503 33.24 3.79 5.64
N ASP A 504 32.82 2.59 6.02
CA ASP A 504 31.95 1.74 5.24
C ASP A 504 30.48 2.04 5.53
N TYR A 505 29.66 1.85 4.50
CA TYR A 505 28.20 1.93 4.60
C TYR A 505 27.63 0.52 4.50
N ALA A 506 26.69 0.20 5.36
CA ALA A 506 25.95 -1.04 5.33
C ALA A 506 24.48 -0.79 4.96
N MET A 507 23.87 -1.78 4.31
CA MET A 507 22.44 -1.77 4.05
C MET A 507 21.70 -1.90 5.40
N THR A 508 20.94 -0.89 5.77
CA THR A 508 20.16 -0.86 7.03
C THR A 508 18.76 -1.39 6.84
N GLN A 509 18.16 -1.13 5.67
CA GLN A 509 16.81 -1.54 5.36
C GLN A 509 16.72 -1.98 3.90
N SER A 510 15.90 -3.01 3.65
CA SER A 510 15.51 -3.41 2.30
C SER A 510 14.05 -3.81 2.27
N ARG A 511 13.27 -3.31 1.32
CA ARG A 511 11.83 -3.60 1.22
C ARG A 511 11.38 -3.78 -0.21
N TRP A 512 10.44 -4.69 -0.41
CA TRP A 512 9.88 -4.99 -1.72
C TRP A 512 8.53 -4.32 -1.91
N LEU A 513 8.42 -3.51 -2.95
CA LEU A 513 7.26 -2.69 -3.27
C LEU A 513 6.56 -3.23 -4.52
N LYS A 514 5.22 -3.21 -4.50
CA LYS A 514 4.39 -3.38 -5.70
C LYS A 514 4.47 -2.10 -6.50
N PRO A 515 4.92 -2.12 -7.77
CA PRO A 515 4.94 -0.92 -8.58
C PRO A 515 3.53 -0.44 -8.84
N ARG A 516 3.31 0.87 -8.66
CA ARG A 516 2.08 1.52 -9.10
C ARG A 516 1.99 1.37 -10.61
N LYS A 517 1.01 0.61 -11.10
CA LYS A 517 0.78 0.44 -12.53
C LYS A 517 0.14 1.71 -13.09
N ILE A 518 0.96 2.59 -13.65
CA ILE A 518 0.48 3.77 -14.39
C ILE A 518 -0.27 3.27 -15.65
N GLY A 519 -1.55 3.64 -15.79
CA GLY A 519 -2.31 3.41 -17.02
C GLY A 519 -3.28 2.22 -17.02
N GLN A 520 -3.43 1.45 -15.94
CA GLN A 520 -4.58 0.54 -15.80
C GLN A 520 -5.68 1.13 -14.91
N VAL A 521 -6.92 0.87 -15.31
CA VAL A 521 -8.18 1.46 -14.80
C VAL A 521 -8.47 1.09 -13.33
N LYS A 522 -7.81 0.09 -12.75
CA LYS A 522 -7.94 -0.26 -11.32
C LYS A 522 -6.90 0.44 -10.44
N ASP A 523 -7.17 1.72 -10.19
CA ASP A 523 -7.34 2.25 -8.82
C ASP A 523 -6.17 2.32 -7.82
N SER A 524 -4.90 2.39 -8.26
CA SER A 524 -3.74 2.67 -7.38
C SER A 524 -3.49 4.18 -7.15
N ARG A 525 -4.55 4.98 -6.96
CA ARG A 525 -4.41 6.43 -6.71
C ARG A 525 -4.10 6.69 -5.23
N SER A 526 -3.17 7.60 -4.98
CA SER A 526 -2.86 8.10 -3.63
C SER A 526 -4.11 8.66 -2.95
N PRO A 527 -4.34 8.37 -1.65
CA PRO A 527 -5.40 8.99 -0.86
C PRO A 527 -5.51 10.50 -1.07
N LEU A 528 -4.40 11.23 -1.00
CA LEU A 528 -4.37 12.67 -1.25
C LEU A 528 -3.36 12.98 -2.35
N GLN A 529 -3.74 13.78 -3.35
CA GLN A 529 -2.82 14.40 -4.30
C GLN A 529 -3.24 15.85 -4.57
N VAL A 530 -2.53 16.79 -3.95
CA VAL A 530 -2.69 18.23 -4.18
C VAL A 530 -1.47 18.72 -4.94
N GLY A 531 -1.60 19.04 -6.22
CA GLY A 531 -0.53 19.65 -7.02
C GLY A 531 -0.73 21.15 -7.18
N ILE A 532 0.28 21.95 -6.87
CA ILE A 532 0.28 23.40 -7.06
C ILE A 532 1.32 23.75 -8.12
N ILE A 533 0.85 24.39 -9.18
CA ILE A 533 1.66 24.91 -10.28
C ILE A 533 1.93 26.39 -9.98
N ASP A 534 3.20 26.74 -9.83
CA ASP A 534 3.63 28.10 -9.56
C ASP A 534 4.68 28.49 -10.60
N PHE A 535 4.31 29.40 -11.51
CA PHE A 535 5.20 29.81 -12.58
C PHE A 535 6.29 30.79 -12.13
N GLU A 536 6.19 31.35 -10.92
CA GLU A 536 7.16 32.29 -10.32
C GLU A 536 8.11 31.60 -9.33
N ARG A 537 7.70 30.45 -8.78
CA ARG A 537 8.47 29.61 -7.84
C ARG A 537 8.65 28.20 -8.40
N SER A 538 9.03 27.26 -7.53
CA SER A 538 9.04 25.84 -7.88
C SER A 538 7.67 25.24 -7.64
N ASP A 539 7.24 24.36 -8.54
CA ASP A 539 6.00 23.59 -8.35
C ASP A 539 6.13 22.67 -7.13
N TRP A 540 5.01 22.40 -6.45
CA TRP A 540 5.00 21.51 -5.30
C TRP A 540 3.74 20.65 -5.25
N GLN A 541 3.83 19.52 -4.56
CA GLN A 541 2.74 18.58 -4.38
C GLN A 541 2.68 18.08 -2.94
N LEU A 542 1.55 18.24 -2.27
CA LEU A 542 1.26 17.56 -1.01
C LEU A 542 0.55 16.24 -1.33
N GLU A 543 1.13 15.13 -0.86
CA GLU A 543 0.63 13.78 -1.13
C GLU A 543 0.55 12.95 0.15
N ILE A 544 -0.53 12.18 0.28
CA ILE A 544 -0.60 11.01 1.18
C ILE A 544 -0.61 9.79 0.28
N ALA A 545 0.51 9.10 0.23
CA ALA A 545 0.76 7.94 -0.61
C ALA A 545 0.39 6.65 0.14
N SER A 546 -0.28 5.71 -0.55
CA SER A 546 -0.38 4.31 -0.11
C SER A 546 0.76 3.51 -0.74
N LEU A 547 1.53 2.84 0.11
CA LEU A 547 2.67 1.99 -0.25
C LEU A 547 2.23 0.54 -0.13
N GLU A 548 2.23 -0.16 -1.26
CA GLU A 548 1.91 -1.58 -1.32
C GLU A 548 3.19 -2.42 -1.29
N PHE A 549 3.29 -3.33 -0.32
CA PHE A 549 4.43 -4.22 -0.17
C PHE A 549 4.14 -5.61 -0.75
N TYR A 550 5.17 -6.26 -1.28
CA TYR A 550 5.11 -7.70 -1.52
C TYR A 550 5.45 -8.45 -0.23
N GLU A 551 4.67 -9.48 0.09
CA GLU A 551 5.08 -10.44 1.10
C GLU A 551 6.37 -11.13 0.64
N ALA A 552 7.36 -11.22 1.53
CA ALA A 552 8.66 -11.80 1.19
C ALA A 552 8.54 -13.26 0.70
N THR A 553 7.56 -14.00 1.16
CA THR A 553 7.26 -15.39 0.73
C THR A 553 6.80 -15.48 -0.72
N ALA A 554 6.09 -14.47 -1.21
CA ALA A 554 5.57 -14.39 -2.59
C ALA A 554 6.65 -14.03 -3.63
N ILE A 555 7.85 -13.68 -3.18
CA ILE A 555 8.96 -13.27 -4.04
C ILE A 555 9.82 -14.48 -4.39
N GLU A 556 10.15 -14.61 -5.68
CA GLU A 556 11.03 -15.65 -6.18
C GLU A 556 12.34 -15.69 -5.40
N ARG A 557 12.81 -16.90 -5.06
CA ARG A 557 13.99 -17.11 -4.22
C ARG A 557 15.23 -16.38 -4.77
N ALA A 558 15.45 -16.42 -6.09
CA ALA A 558 16.57 -15.76 -6.74
C ALA A 558 16.57 -14.23 -6.54
N LEU A 559 15.39 -13.60 -6.54
CA LEU A 559 15.26 -12.16 -6.30
C LEU A 559 15.44 -11.82 -4.81
N ARG A 560 15.00 -12.69 -3.90
CA ARG A 560 15.33 -12.56 -2.48
C ARG A 560 16.82 -12.68 -2.21
N GLU A 561 17.50 -13.61 -2.88
CA GLU A 561 18.96 -13.76 -2.77
C GLU A 561 19.68 -12.53 -3.34
N PHE A 562 19.14 -11.91 -4.40
CA PHE A 562 19.70 -10.68 -4.97
C PHE A 562 19.86 -9.55 -3.94
N SER A 563 18.91 -9.35 -3.01
CA SER A 563 19.04 -8.27 -2.03
C SER A 563 20.27 -8.42 -1.14
N HIS A 564 20.73 -9.65 -0.89
CA HIS A 564 21.95 -9.94 -0.14
C HIS A 564 23.24 -9.77 -0.96
N THR A 565 23.14 -9.63 -2.28
CA THR A 565 24.30 -9.41 -3.17
C THR A 565 24.64 -7.94 -3.36
N ILE A 566 23.76 -7.03 -2.94
CA ILE A 566 23.91 -5.59 -3.10
C ILE A 566 25.04 -5.12 -2.18
N LYS A 567 26.06 -4.50 -2.75
CA LYS A 567 27.18 -3.91 -2.01
C LYS A 567 27.27 -2.42 -2.28
N PHE A 568 27.68 -1.69 -1.24
CA PHE A 568 27.94 -0.26 -1.35
C PHE A 568 29.43 -0.02 -1.62
N LYS A 569 29.74 0.87 -2.56
CA LYS A 569 31.07 1.29 -2.95
C LYS A 569 31.31 2.72 -2.49
N SER A 570 32.07 2.87 -1.43
CA SER A 570 32.52 4.19 -0.96
C SER A 570 33.50 4.83 -1.95
N ASN A 571 33.49 6.15 -2.04
CA ASN A 571 34.43 6.95 -2.83
C ASN A 571 34.75 8.27 -2.12
N ASP A 572 35.82 8.96 -2.54
CA ASP A 572 36.31 10.17 -1.86
C ASP A 572 35.37 11.37 -1.99
N VAL A 573 34.40 11.31 -2.90
CA VAL A 573 33.47 12.41 -3.21
C VAL A 573 32.08 12.21 -2.60
N MET A 574 31.92 11.20 -1.73
CA MET A 574 30.63 10.85 -1.12
C MET A 574 30.06 11.93 -0.21
N GLY A 575 30.92 12.76 0.40
CA GLY A 575 30.50 13.86 1.26
C GLY A 575 29.91 15.05 0.50
N ASP A 576 30.03 15.08 -0.83
CA ASP A 576 29.59 16.19 -1.66
C ASP A 576 28.47 15.76 -2.63
N ILE A 577 27.23 16.16 -2.33
CA ILE A 577 26.07 15.91 -3.18
C ILE A 577 26.15 16.65 -4.54
N SER A 578 26.98 17.69 -4.66
CA SER A 578 27.17 18.45 -5.91
C SER A 578 28.23 17.86 -6.84
N ALA A 579 29.00 16.88 -6.38
CA ALA A 579 30.01 16.23 -7.19
C ALA A 579 29.43 15.51 -8.42
N ASN A 580 30.28 15.17 -9.38
CA ASN A 580 29.84 14.39 -10.55
C ASN A 580 29.21 13.05 -10.13
N PRO A 581 28.15 12.59 -10.82
CA PRO A 581 27.46 11.35 -10.48
C PRO A 581 28.40 10.15 -10.67
N VAL A 582 28.68 9.45 -9.57
CA VAL A 582 29.45 8.20 -9.56
C VAL A 582 28.55 7.12 -8.98
N ARG A 583 28.54 5.95 -9.63
CA ARG A 583 27.78 4.77 -9.21
C ARG A 583 28.29 4.27 -7.85
N LYS A 584 27.38 4.16 -6.89
CA LYS A 584 27.67 3.80 -5.49
C LYS A 584 27.30 2.36 -5.18
N VAL A 585 26.46 1.71 -5.99
CA VAL A 585 25.96 0.36 -5.71
C VAL A 585 26.48 -0.67 -6.71
N ILE A 586 27.04 -1.76 -6.19
CA ILE A 586 27.56 -2.89 -6.96
C ILE A 586 26.63 -4.09 -6.77
N PHE A 587 26.33 -4.76 -7.87
CA PHE A 587 25.58 -6.02 -7.92
C PHE A 587 25.99 -6.81 -9.16
N HIS A 588 25.67 -8.11 -9.20
CA HIS A 588 26.11 -9.00 -10.28
C HIS A 588 25.52 -8.60 -11.65
N ALA A 589 26.34 -8.61 -12.71
CA ALA A 589 25.93 -8.14 -14.04
C ALA A 589 24.75 -8.95 -14.62
N SER A 590 24.66 -10.23 -14.32
CA SER A 590 23.56 -11.10 -14.79
C SER A 590 22.23 -10.87 -14.06
N ALA A 591 22.17 -9.98 -13.07
CA ALA A 591 20.91 -9.70 -12.37
C ALA A 591 19.86 -9.12 -13.34
N PRO A 592 18.57 -9.53 -13.20
CA PRO A 592 17.49 -9.11 -14.10
C PRO A 592 16.99 -7.68 -13.80
N VAL A 593 17.90 -6.75 -13.53
CA VAL A 593 17.63 -5.33 -13.28
C VAL A 593 17.52 -4.62 -14.63
N SER A 594 16.35 -4.04 -14.93
CA SER A 594 16.14 -3.24 -16.15
C SER A 594 16.54 -1.78 -15.94
N ARG A 595 16.31 -1.28 -14.73
CA ARG A 595 16.53 0.11 -14.32
C ARG A 595 16.83 0.17 -12.83
N PHE A 596 17.72 1.07 -12.43
CA PHE A 596 17.90 1.40 -11.02
C PHE A 596 18.20 2.88 -10.83
N ILE A 597 17.85 3.39 -9.65
CA ILE A 597 17.96 4.81 -9.31
C ILE A 597 18.69 4.90 -7.99
N GLU A 598 19.86 5.53 -7.98
CA GLU A 598 20.58 5.87 -6.75
C GLU A 598 20.14 7.26 -6.28
N LYS A 599 19.69 7.36 -5.03
CA LYS A 599 19.38 8.64 -4.38
C LYS A 599 20.50 8.99 -3.41
N THR A 600 20.99 10.21 -3.53
CA THR A 600 21.84 10.86 -2.53
C THR A 600 21.04 12.03 -1.97
N ALA A 601 20.86 12.09 -0.66
CA ALA A 601 20.03 13.12 -0.03
C ALA A 601 20.75 13.79 1.14
N ILE A 602 20.52 15.09 1.30
CA ILE A 602 20.95 15.87 2.45
C ILE A 602 19.72 16.45 3.15
N ARG A 603 19.81 16.62 4.46
CA ARG A 603 18.68 17.05 5.30
C ARG A 603 19.00 18.30 6.08
N TYR A 604 17.99 19.13 6.25
CA TYR A 604 17.98 20.34 7.08
C TYR A 604 16.69 20.39 7.88
N ARG A 605 16.69 21.04 9.04
CA ARG A 605 15.46 21.40 9.74
C ARG A 605 14.97 22.74 9.21
N LEU A 606 13.67 22.91 9.11
CA LEU A 606 13.06 24.21 8.83
C LEU A 606 12.95 24.97 10.15
N LYS A 607 13.63 26.11 10.21
CA LYS A 607 13.84 26.92 11.41
C LYS A 607 12.54 27.22 12.14
N GLY A 608 12.55 27.01 13.46
CA GLY A 608 11.37 27.24 14.31
C GLY A 608 10.26 26.21 14.13
N THR A 609 10.50 25.10 13.43
CA THR A 609 9.50 24.05 13.19
C THR A 609 10.07 22.65 13.39
N ARG A 610 9.20 21.64 13.39
CA ARG A 610 9.58 20.22 13.40
C ARG A 610 9.82 19.63 12.00
N TYR A 611 9.53 20.41 10.95
CA TYR A 611 9.61 19.94 9.58
C TYR A 611 11.06 19.78 9.12
N ILE A 612 11.29 18.76 8.32
CA ILE A 612 12.58 18.42 7.73
C ILE A 612 12.48 18.70 6.24
N LEU A 613 13.44 19.47 5.73
CA LEU A 613 13.68 19.64 4.31
C LEU A 613 14.75 18.63 3.89
N GLU A 614 14.40 17.72 2.99
CA GLU A 614 15.32 16.82 2.32
C GLU A 614 15.52 17.27 0.87
N ILE A 615 16.78 17.38 0.47
CA ILE A 615 17.16 17.71 -0.91
C ILE A 615 17.91 16.52 -1.46
N ALA A 616 17.46 16.04 -2.61
CA ALA A 616 17.90 14.77 -3.16
C ALA A 616 18.31 14.91 -4.62
N ARG A 617 19.45 14.29 -4.94
CA ARG A 617 19.88 13.98 -6.29
C ARG A 617 19.53 12.54 -6.61
N TYR A 618 18.96 12.33 -7.79
CA TYR A 618 18.62 11.01 -8.32
C TYR A 618 19.48 10.72 -9.54
N ASP A 619 20.29 9.68 -9.46
CA ASP A 619 21.14 9.18 -10.54
C ASP A 619 20.50 7.92 -11.13
N GLU A 620 19.83 8.07 -12.28
CA GLU A 620 19.08 7.02 -12.95
C GLU A 620 19.92 6.27 -13.99
N TYR A 621 19.99 4.96 -13.86
CA TYR A 621 20.69 4.07 -14.77
C TYR A 621 19.70 3.14 -15.47
N THR A 622 19.73 3.12 -16.79
CA THR A 622 18.87 2.28 -17.63
C THR A 622 19.73 1.42 -18.56
N ARG A 623 19.27 0.20 -18.84
CA ARG A 623 19.83 -0.63 -19.91
C ARG A 623 19.24 -0.19 -21.25
N THR A 624 20.10 0.10 -22.23
CA THR A 624 19.65 0.36 -23.60
C THR A 624 19.14 -0.92 -24.24
N SER A 625 17.82 -1.02 -24.44
CA SER A 625 17.26 -2.02 -25.35
C SER A 625 17.54 -1.59 -26.78
N THR A 626 18.20 -2.44 -27.56
CA THR A 626 18.53 -2.16 -28.96
C THR A 626 17.31 -2.23 -29.90
N THR A 627 16.17 -2.78 -29.44
CA THR A 627 14.93 -2.83 -30.22
C THR A 627 13.73 -3.12 -29.30
N GLU A 628 12.59 -2.46 -29.52
CA GLU A 628 11.37 -2.61 -28.67
C GLU A 628 10.75 -4.03 -28.66
N LEU A 629 11.23 -4.92 -29.52
CA LEU A 629 10.74 -6.29 -29.69
C LEU A 629 11.75 -7.38 -29.25
N ALA A 630 12.95 -7.01 -28.82
CA ALA A 630 13.96 -7.96 -28.37
C ALA A 630 13.91 -8.15 -26.85
N PRO A 631 14.10 -9.38 -26.32
CA PRO A 631 14.25 -9.59 -24.89
C PRO A 631 15.42 -8.76 -24.35
N LEU A 632 15.24 -8.15 -23.18
CA LEU A 632 16.26 -7.35 -22.50
C LEU A 632 17.58 -8.13 -22.44
N ASN A 633 18.60 -7.61 -23.12
CA ASN A 633 19.94 -8.19 -23.03
C ASN A 633 20.54 -7.82 -21.68
N PHE A 634 20.41 -8.72 -20.69
CA PHE A 634 20.96 -8.52 -19.35
C PHE A 634 22.49 -8.49 -19.30
N ALA A 635 23.19 -8.78 -20.40
CA ALA A 635 24.64 -8.58 -20.52
C ALA A 635 25.02 -7.15 -20.97
N ALA A 636 24.05 -6.32 -21.40
CA ALA A 636 24.32 -4.95 -21.82
C ALA A 636 24.75 -4.07 -20.63
N PRO A 637 25.76 -3.20 -20.82
CA PRO A 637 26.17 -2.24 -19.79
C PRO A 637 25.08 -1.19 -19.58
N PHE A 638 25.05 -0.61 -18.38
CA PHE A 638 24.22 0.56 -18.10
C PHE A 638 24.82 1.79 -18.79
N GLY A 639 23.96 2.63 -19.38
CA GLY A 639 24.37 3.90 -19.96
C GLY A 639 24.83 4.93 -18.89
N LYS A 640 25.21 6.13 -19.35
CA LYS A 640 25.49 7.26 -18.46
C LYS A 640 24.24 7.60 -17.62
N PRO A 641 24.41 7.96 -16.34
CA PRO A 641 23.27 8.27 -15.48
C PRO A 641 22.54 9.51 -15.95
N ARG A 642 21.22 9.49 -15.84
CA ARG A 642 20.40 10.70 -15.91
C ARG A 642 20.27 11.28 -14.52
N VAL A 643 20.76 12.51 -14.36
CA VAL A 643 20.73 13.21 -13.09
C VAL A 643 19.50 14.11 -13.02
N SER A 644 18.78 14.03 -11.92
CA SER A 644 17.72 14.98 -11.60
C SER A 644 17.74 15.34 -10.12
N TRP A 645 17.07 16.44 -9.78
CA TRP A 645 17.03 16.96 -8.42
C TRP A 645 15.59 17.17 -7.97
N GLY A 646 15.31 16.84 -6.72
CA GLY A 646 14.03 17.05 -6.07
C GLY A 646 14.22 17.46 -4.62
N ALA A 647 13.18 18.01 -4.03
CA ALA A 647 13.13 18.22 -2.59
C ALA A 647 11.83 17.68 -2.01
N SER A 648 11.87 17.33 -0.73
CA SER A 648 10.70 16.87 0.01
C SER A 648 10.72 17.50 1.40
N VAL A 649 9.56 17.99 1.84
CA VAL A 649 9.33 18.43 3.21
C VAL A 649 8.44 17.42 3.91
N PHE A 650 8.84 17.01 5.10
CA PHE A 650 8.12 16.02 5.89
C PHE A 650 8.32 16.19 7.39
N ASP A 651 7.58 15.42 8.16
CA ASP A 651 7.64 15.37 9.60
C ASP A 651 7.49 13.93 10.09
N PHE A 652 8.37 13.51 11.00
CA PHE A 652 8.34 12.15 11.57
C PHE A 652 7.05 11.86 12.32
N THR A 653 6.36 12.88 12.83
CA THR A 653 5.06 12.69 13.48
C THR A 653 4.02 12.18 12.50
N TRP A 654 4.04 12.65 11.25
CA TRP A 654 3.18 12.12 10.18
C TRP A 654 3.46 10.65 9.93
N ASP A 655 4.74 10.27 9.85
CA ASP A 655 5.13 8.88 9.63
C ASP A 655 4.71 7.97 10.79
N ASN A 656 4.79 8.45 12.03
CA ASN A 656 4.33 7.71 13.20
C ASN A 656 2.81 7.54 13.23
N LEU A 657 2.04 8.58 12.90
CA LEU A 657 0.57 8.52 12.86
C LEU A 657 0.10 7.60 11.73
N LEU A 658 0.60 7.82 10.52
CA LEU A 658 0.24 7.07 9.32
C LEU A 658 0.83 5.65 9.31
N GLY A 659 1.92 5.41 10.04
CA GLY A 659 2.49 4.07 10.25
C GLY A 659 1.57 3.13 11.03
N LYS A 660 0.65 3.64 11.85
CA LYS A 660 -0.35 2.83 12.59
C LYS A 660 -1.30 2.05 11.66
N HIS A 661 -1.38 2.44 10.38
CA HIS A 661 -2.26 1.81 9.39
C HIS A 661 -1.69 0.52 8.80
N ALA A 662 -0.38 0.30 8.91
CA ALA A 662 0.32 -0.82 8.29
C ALA A 662 -0.23 -2.19 8.71
N ASN A 663 -0.47 -2.36 10.01
CA ASN A 663 -0.93 -3.61 10.62
C ASN A 663 -2.35 -3.49 11.18
N MET A 664 -3.14 -2.53 10.69
CA MET A 664 -4.48 -2.28 11.20
C MET A 664 -5.41 -3.47 10.88
N PRO A 665 -6.05 -4.10 11.89
CA PRO A 665 -6.95 -5.22 11.66
C PRO A 665 -8.20 -4.80 10.88
N VAL A 666 -8.88 -5.76 10.25
CA VAL A 666 -10.14 -5.53 9.53
C VAL A 666 -11.17 -4.87 10.45
N GLY A 667 -11.86 -3.84 9.95
CA GLY A 667 -12.93 -3.15 10.69
C GLY A 667 -12.43 -2.27 11.84
N HIS A 668 -11.14 -1.94 11.89
CA HIS A 668 -10.61 -0.98 12.87
C HIS A 668 -10.31 0.35 12.18
N ALA A 669 -10.29 1.42 12.97
CA ALA A 669 -9.83 2.74 12.55
C ALA A 669 -8.55 3.09 13.33
N ALA A 670 -7.72 3.95 12.74
CA ALA A 670 -6.50 4.39 13.39
C ALA A 670 -6.80 5.19 14.67
N ASN A 671 -6.01 4.95 15.72
CA ASN A 671 -6.18 5.60 17.01
C ASN A 671 -5.38 6.90 17.08
N TYR A 672 -5.88 7.94 16.40
CA TYR A 672 -5.48 9.34 16.51
C TYR A 672 -6.64 10.25 16.08
N ASP A 673 -6.60 11.53 16.45
CA ASP A 673 -7.60 12.51 16.02
C ASP A 673 -7.28 12.98 14.58
N PRO A 674 -8.19 12.78 13.61
CA PRO A 674 -7.93 13.11 12.20
C PRO A 674 -8.22 14.57 11.85
N ASN A 675 -7.80 15.48 12.72
CA ASN A 675 -7.99 16.91 12.54
C ASN A 675 -6.74 17.57 11.93
N LEU A 676 -6.91 18.80 11.44
CA LEU A 676 -5.80 19.59 10.89
C LEU A 676 -4.70 19.84 11.92
N GLN A 677 -5.03 20.12 13.18
CA GLN A 677 -4.06 20.46 14.23
C GLN A 677 -3.12 19.30 14.60
N THR A 678 -3.57 18.05 14.43
CA THR A 678 -2.76 16.84 14.70
C THR A 678 -1.65 16.68 13.66
N PHE A 679 -1.96 16.97 12.40
CA PHE A 679 -1.00 16.92 11.30
C PHE A 679 -0.21 18.23 11.17
N PHE A 680 -0.87 19.37 11.31
CA PHE A 680 -0.30 20.71 11.15
C PHE A 680 -0.52 21.53 12.43
N PRO A 681 0.27 21.29 13.49
CA PRO A 681 0.17 22.08 14.71
C PRO A 681 0.61 23.52 14.45
N ALA A 682 -0.17 24.48 14.93
CA ALA A 682 0.20 25.89 14.88
C ALA A 682 1.34 26.20 15.86
N ALA A 683 2.15 27.20 15.56
CA ALA A 683 3.23 27.64 16.44
C ALA A 683 2.72 28.20 17.78
N ASN A 684 1.56 28.85 17.75
CA ASN A 684 0.87 29.41 18.91
C ASN A 684 -0.53 28.83 19.03
N GLU A 685 -1.06 28.76 20.26
CA GLU A 685 -2.46 28.41 20.47
C GLU A 685 -3.36 29.46 19.78
N SER A 686 -4.23 28.98 18.89
CA SER A 686 -5.16 29.79 18.10
C SER A 686 -6.51 29.11 18.10
N GLU A 687 -7.59 29.91 18.13
CA GLU A 687 -8.95 29.41 17.93
C GLU A 687 -9.17 28.89 16.49
N ASP A 688 -8.43 29.44 15.52
CA ASP A 688 -8.47 28.96 14.14
C ASP A 688 -7.72 27.64 13.99
N LYS A 689 -8.48 26.55 13.88
CA LYS A 689 -7.96 25.18 13.68
C LYS A 689 -7.19 25.00 12.36
N SER A 690 -7.30 25.93 11.41
CA SER A 690 -6.59 25.90 10.13
C SER A 690 -5.26 26.66 10.14
N GLN A 691 -4.97 27.43 11.19
CA GLN A 691 -3.77 28.28 11.29
C GLN A 691 -2.47 27.52 11.01
N GLY A 692 -2.28 26.35 11.63
CA GLY A 692 -1.06 25.56 11.44
C GLY A 692 -0.88 25.01 10.02
N LEU A 693 -1.99 24.75 9.30
CA LEU A 693 -1.94 24.38 7.88
C LEU A 693 -1.43 25.56 7.03
N TRP A 694 -1.90 26.79 7.30
CA TRP A 694 -1.47 27.98 6.57
C TRP A 694 -0.01 28.33 6.86
N GLU A 695 0.43 28.25 8.11
CA GLU A 695 1.85 28.40 8.49
C GLU A 695 2.74 27.40 7.74
N PHE A 696 2.27 26.16 7.60
CA PHE A 696 2.95 25.14 6.80
C PHE A 696 2.98 25.48 5.30
N ILE A 697 1.86 25.90 4.71
CA ILE A 697 1.80 26.27 3.28
C ILE A 697 2.73 27.46 2.99
N ASP A 698 2.74 28.47 3.84
CA ASP A 698 3.63 29.63 3.70
C ASP A 698 5.10 29.22 3.83
N LEU A 699 5.40 28.26 4.71
CA LEU A 699 6.72 27.66 4.79
C LEU A 699 7.09 26.94 3.49
N ILE A 700 6.20 26.13 2.90
CA ILE A 700 6.42 25.47 1.61
C ILE A 700 6.65 26.51 0.50
N LYS A 701 5.87 27.60 0.45
CA LYS A 701 6.05 28.68 -0.53
C LYS A 701 7.42 29.38 -0.40
N ARG A 702 7.94 29.52 0.82
CA ARG A 702 9.30 30.04 1.07
C ARG A 702 10.38 29.08 0.59
N VAL A 703 10.22 27.77 0.86
CA VAL A 703 11.15 26.74 0.36
C VAL A 703 11.10 26.66 -1.17
N ALA A 704 9.92 26.69 -1.78
CA ALA A 704 9.74 26.68 -3.24
C ALA A 704 10.42 27.90 -3.91
N ALA A 705 10.36 29.07 -3.26
CA ALA A 705 11.08 30.26 -3.71
C ALA A 705 12.59 30.16 -3.52
N LEU A 706 13.08 29.54 -2.44
CA LEU A 706 14.50 29.23 -2.27
C LEU A 706 15.00 28.34 -3.43
N LEU A 707 14.16 27.38 -3.82
CA LEU A 707 14.45 26.36 -4.83
C LEU A 707 14.15 26.79 -6.28
N ARG A 708 13.78 28.04 -6.53
CA ARG A 708 13.48 28.53 -7.88
C ARG A 708 14.71 28.59 -8.80
N SER A 709 14.51 28.39 -10.10
CA SER A 709 15.47 28.87 -11.10
C SER A 709 15.66 30.38 -11.01
N GLY A 710 16.82 30.89 -11.41
CA GLY A 710 17.03 32.33 -11.59
C GLY A 710 15.94 33.03 -12.43
N PRO A 711 15.94 34.36 -12.49
CA PRO A 711 14.84 35.16 -13.04
C PRO A 711 14.38 34.66 -14.42
N PRO A 712 13.07 34.73 -14.71
CA PRO A 712 12.50 34.19 -15.95
C PRO A 712 13.28 34.77 -17.13
N ARG A 713 13.81 33.88 -18.00
CA ARG A 713 14.33 34.29 -19.29
C ARG A 713 13.16 34.88 -20.08
N THR A 714 13.04 36.19 -20.07
CA THR A 714 12.29 36.96 -21.05
C THR A 714 12.91 36.67 -22.40
N ILE A 715 12.24 35.85 -23.21
CA ILE A 715 12.53 35.80 -24.63
C ILE A 715 11.82 37.04 -25.21
N PRO A 716 12.56 38.08 -25.65
CA PRO A 716 11.92 39.25 -26.23
C PRO A 716 11.14 38.83 -27.47
N ALA A 717 9.90 39.30 -27.54
CA ALA A 717 9.02 39.10 -28.68
C ALA A 717 9.41 40.05 -29.81
N THR A 718 10.53 39.80 -30.48
CA THR A 718 10.85 40.46 -31.74
C THR A 718 11.64 39.53 -32.65
N GLY A 719 11.05 39.18 -33.79
CA GLY A 719 11.73 38.51 -34.89
C GLY A 719 10.87 37.47 -35.59
N SER A 720 10.05 37.92 -36.55
CA SER A 720 9.63 37.04 -37.65
C SER A 720 10.87 36.61 -38.41
N VAL A 721 11.39 35.41 -38.14
CA VAL A 721 12.44 34.81 -38.96
C VAL A 721 11.90 33.52 -39.55
N LYS A 722 11.64 33.57 -40.86
CA LYS A 722 11.46 32.41 -41.72
C LYS A 722 12.57 31.41 -41.41
N ALA A 723 12.17 30.19 -41.04
CA ALA A 723 13.08 29.06 -40.92
C ALA A 723 13.79 28.83 -42.27
N LYS A 724 15.08 29.16 -42.34
CA LYS A 724 16.01 28.58 -43.30
C LYS A 724 16.97 27.71 -42.50
N ALA A 725 16.99 26.43 -42.85
CA ALA A 725 17.98 25.47 -42.39
C ALA A 725 19.38 25.97 -42.78
N ASP A 726 20.30 26.00 -41.82
CA ASP A 726 21.63 25.40 -41.95
C ASP A 726 22.51 25.62 -40.70
N GLY A 727 23.10 24.51 -40.21
CA GLY A 727 24.52 24.43 -39.87
C GLY A 727 25.08 25.15 -38.63
N ARG A 728 25.29 24.36 -37.57
CA ARG A 728 26.39 24.44 -36.58
C ARG A 728 26.43 25.64 -35.62
N SER A 729 25.87 25.42 -34.43
CA SER A 729 26.45 25.93 -33.18
C SER A 729 26.38 24.85 -32.10
N ALA A 730 27.49 24.65 -31.40
CA ALA A 730 27.76 23.51 -30.53
C ALA A 730 26.79 23.45 -29.34
N SER A 731 25.96 22.41 -29.33
CA SER A 731 25.11 22.04 -28.20
C SER A 731 25.89 21.13 -27.24
N PRO A 732 25.88 21.35 -25.91
CA PRO A 732 26.26 20.31 -24.98
C PRO A 732 25.16 19.25 -24.98
N ALA A 733 25.55 18.05 -25.43
CA ALA A 733 24.81 16.80 -25.54
C ALA A 733 23.55 16.66 -24.67
N SER A 734 22.40 16.88 -25.31
CA SER A 734 21.08 16.38 -24.90
C SER A 734 20.51 15.59 -26.07
N SER A 735 20.95 14.34 -26.21
CA SER A 735 20.38 13.41 -27.20
C SER A 735 20.34 12.00 -26.61
N GLY A 736 19.13 11.54 -26.31
CA GLY A 736 18.87 10.16 -25.93
C GLY A 736 17.57 10.04 -25.15
N ASN A 737 16.47 9.77 -25.85
CA ASN A 737 15.20 9.17 -25.39
C ASN A 737 14.84 9.40 -23.91
N ALA A 738 14.51 10.63 -23.51
CA ALA A 738 14.03 10.85 -22.15
C ALA A 738 12.72 10.07 -21.93
N ARG A 739 12.71 9.18 -20.96
CA ARG A 739 11.52 8.92 -20.15
C ARG A 739 11.83 9.67 -18.87
N ALA A 740 10.93 10.53 -18.41
CA ALA A 740 11.07 11.13 -17.09
C ALA A 740 11.22 10.03 -16.04
N LEU A 741 11.88 10.37 -14.94
CA LEU A 741 11.87 9.56 -13.74
C LEU A 741 10.41 9.29 -13.31
N ASP A 742 9.95 8.07 -13.55
CA ASP A 742 8.70 7.53 -12.98
C ASP A 742 8.83 7.17 -11.49
N ALA A 743 9.95 7.55 -10.85
CA ALA A 743 10.15 7.34 -9.43
C ALA A 743 9.45 8.43 -8.61
N ASP A 744 8.49 7.97 -7.81
CA ASP A 744 7.85 8.71 -6.74
C ASP A 744 8.91 9.34 -5.81
N LEU A 745 8.98 10.67 -5.82
CA LEU A 745 9.87 11.49 -4.97
C LEU A 745 9.74 11.12 -3.48
N GLY A 746 8.57 10.63 -3.04
CA GLY A 746 8.25 10.33 -1.65
C GLY A 746 8.58 8.90 -1.18
N THR A 747 9.05 8.03 -2.08
CA THR A 747 9.25 6.61 -1.73
C THR A 747 10.65 6.27 -1.23
N LEU A 748 11.61 7.19 -1.23
CA LEU A 748 13.01 6.86 -1.01
C LEU A 748 13.63 7.28 0.33
N PHE A 749 12.83 7.78 1.28
CA PHE A 749 13.11 7.86 2.72
C PHE A 749 11.80 7.97 3.53
#